data_AF-A0A4V2XP90-F1
#
_entry.id   AF-A0A4V2XP90-F1
#
_cell.length_a   1.000
_cell.length_b   1.000
_cell.length_c   1.000
_cell.angle_alpha   90.00
_cell.angle_beta   90.00
_cell.angle_gamma   90.00
#
_symmetry.space_group_name_H-M   'P 1'
#
loop_
_entity.id
_entity.type
_entity.pdbx_description
1 polymer ?
#
loop_
_entity_poly.entity_id
_entity_poly.type
_entity_poly.pdbx_seq_one_letter_code
_entity_poly.pdbx_strand_id
1 'polypeptide(L)'
;MQRIRLVALLGTALAVIAGSAMAATTANSAPPPPLRHLEPGGQPKLVEKLPVNVVLVGYQAGQVDPQRLRAGLPSSSRPVVRSRLGYGVTEELGLTYQYDYRVTTTSKRYQDRFFAQLAKLARPAALTKFQQDYNAQNGNVRTIDKSVAIDAPTVERWLANNPPPGIDTTRNTVFLINWFGRADFKYHVYTKTNEPDPDTGYNFGTQRDSRKIVAWGGTTAKDEEDGLGRTRRVWFHDLSAGPDASSGSWNVDDADLDGDDEADYRIPVAWEYTAGGFRAPSELTGDLVKLVRYVALDLLFTSSPLYPVELPPSTPSETVNLDSNTYEGWPGVDASTDYIDKKLVLSELSELAWRNKFSYDSQDLPYTGDAKRCYELLLVNKSCYPELGYPAFANLFLQNKKELARTQDDQGKVDYELPIFNYAVPPELDTPALGFADDNYEDGTQSYVFNFLNESIITSGYGLTTTIIHETGHHLGLSHPHDGYDSTSGVDFGPSGATYFAWLGDYSNTMMSYIDLNWDFSQFDRDNMDRFQTAARNEAANDLAAKALAAPRAERAHDELRRADLLLGLAKNALARHDYSAAYALASQTYSVVEEGAKQAGVDVDAYIDDTRKATAAERNRAKAHPSGALVDTLEPGGPRTLP
;
A
#
# COMPACT_ATOMS: atom_id res chain seq x y z
N MET A 1 3.97 17.57 48.51
CA MET A 1 2.65 16.90 48.41
C MET A 1 2.31 16.74 46.94
N GLN A 2 2.53 15.54 46.41
CA GLN A 2 2.22 15.14 45.03
C GLN A 2 0.71 14.98 44.85
N ARG A 3 0.20 15.33 43.66
CA ARG A 3 -1.06 14.80 43.13
C ARG A 3 -0.87 14.42 41.67
N ILE A 4 -0.85 13.11 41.45
CA ILE A 4 -1.00 12.43 40.16
C ILE A 4 -2.49 12.09 39.99
N ARG A 5 -3.06 12.29 38.80
CA ARG A 5 -4.32 11.68 38.33
C ARG A 5 -4.10 11.28 36.87
N LEU A 6 -3.76 10.02 36.61
CA LEU A 6 -4.63 8.95 36.07
C LEU A 6 -5.50 9.37 34.88
N VAL A 7 -5.07 8.94 33.68
CA VAL A 7 -5.87 8.79 32.46
C VAL A 7 -6.16 7.30 32.29
N ALA A 8 -7.40 6.99 31.91
CA ALA A 8 -8.00 5.66 31.94
C ALA A 8 -7.66 4.80 30.72
N LEU A 9 -7.26 3.54 30.98
CA LEU A 9 -7.29 2.41 30.04
C LEU A 9 -8.72 1.85 29.97
N LEU A 10 -9.29 1.70 28.78
CA LEU A 10 -10.44 0.83 28.55
C LEU A 10 -9.95 -0.57 28.21
N GLY A 11 -10.27 -1.54 29.07
CA GLY A 11 -9.82 -2.92 29.00
C GLY A 11 -10.65 -3.80 28.06
N THR A 12 -9.93 -4.65 27.33
CA THR A 12 -10.40 -5.85 26.62
C THR A 12 -10.74 -6.94 27.65
N ALA A 13 -11.96 -7.46 27.61
CA ALA A 13 -12.36 -8.61 28.42
C ALA A 13 -11.93 -9.92 27.73
N LEU A 14 -10.84 -10.54 28.22
CA LEU A 14 -10.52 -11.94 27.92
C LEU A 14 -11.47 -12.86 28.71
N ALA A 15 -12.29 -13.62 28.01
CA ALA A 15 -13.02 -14.74 28.60
C ALA A 15 -12.20 -16.03 28.46
N VAL A 16 -11.56 -16.45 29.55
CA VAL A 16 -10.95 -17.77 29.69
C VAL A 16 -12.05 -18.76 30.04
N ILE A 17 -12.36 -19.70 29.13
CA ILE A 17 -13.28 -20.81 29.40
C ILE A 17 -12.42 -22.04 29.70
N ALA A 18 -12.49 -22.51 30.96
CA ALA A 18 -11.77 -23.68 31.45
C ALA A 18 -12.45 -24.99 31.02
N GLY A 19 -11.64 -25.94 30.53
CA GLY A 19 -12.06 -27.26 30.05
C GLY A 19 -12.45 -28.23 31.16
N SER A 20 -13.31 -29.19 30.81
CA SER A 20 -13.70 -30.33 31.66
C SER A 20 -13.39 -31.63 30.91
N ALA A 21 -12.45 -32.42 31.43
CA ALA A 21 -12.11 -33.74 30.88
C ALA A 21 -13.11 -34.80 31.35
N MET A 22 -13.66 -35.59 30.42
CA MET A 22 -14.45 -36.80 30.70
C MET A 22 -13.86 -38.01 29.96
N ALA A 23 -13.97 -39.17 30.61
CA ALA A 23 -13.28 -40.41 30.32
C ALA A 23 -13.67 -41.08 28.99
N ALA A 24 -12.71 -41.81 28.42
CA ALA A 24 -12.78 -42.49 27.13
C ALA A 24 -13.68 -43.75 27.15
N THR A 25 -14.72 -43.73 26.32
CA THR A 25 -15.43 -44.92 25.82
C THR A 25 -15.05 -45.16 24.37
N THR A 26 -14.90 -46.43 23.99
CA THR A 26 -14.53 -46.92 22.65
C THR A 26 -15.35 -46.23 21.55
N ALA A 27 -14.65 -45.50 20.67
CA ALA A 27 -15.22 -44.62 19.66
C ALA A 27 -15.81 -45.39 18.48
N ASN A 28 -17.14 -45.37 18.35
CA ASN A 28 -17.68 -45.04 17.03
C ASN A 28 -17.23 -43.60 16.76
N SER A 29 -16.64 -43.33 15.59
CA SER A 29 -16.24 -41.98 15.18
C SER A 29 -17.45 -41.05 15.33
N ALA A 30 -17.39 -40.16 16.33
CA ALA A 30 -18.41 -39.14 16.49
C ALA A 30 -18.44 -38.32 15.19
N PRO A 31 -19.62 -37.98 14.64
CA PRO A 31 -19.69 -37.15 13.46
C PRO A 31 -18.99 -35.81 13.73
N PRO A 32 -18.36 -35.20 12.71
CA PRO A 32 -17.72 -33.90 12.86
C PRO A 32 -18.73 -32.86 13.37
N PRO A 33 -18.29 -31.89 14.18
CA PRO A 33 -19.18 -30.85 14.69
C PRO A 33 -19.74 -30.03 13.52
N PRO A 34 -21.00 -29.53 13.62
CA PRO A 34 -21.49 -28.56 12.67
C PRO A 34 -20.73 -27.25 12.83
N LEU A 35 -20.03 -26.82 11.78
CA LEU A 35 -19.31 -25.56 11.69
C LEU A 35 -20.13 -24.56 10.87
N ARG A 36 -20.25 -23.32 11.35
CA ARG A 36 -21.07 -22.27 10.69
C ARG A 36 -20.23 -21.26 9.94
N HIS A 37 -18.99 -21.09 10.35
CA HIS A 37 -18.10 -20.03 9.90
C HIS A 37 -16.84 -20.59 9.27
N LEU A 38 -16.25 -21.64 9.85
CA LEU A 38 -15.18 -22.42 9.23
C LEU A 38 -15.77 -23.28 8.11
N GLU A 39 -15.06 -23.33 6.99
CA GLU A 39 -15.36 -24.17 5.84
C GLU A 39 -14.15 -25.07 5.59
N PRO A 40 -13.99 -26.20 6.30
CA PRO A 40 -12.80 -27.04 6.16
C PRO A 40 -12.48 -27.39 4.70
N GLY A 41 -11.28 -26.99 4.23
CA GLY A 41 -10.78 -27.18 2.86
C GLY A 41 -11.42 -26.26 1.81
N GLY A 42 -12.23 -25.30 2.24
CA GLY A 42 -12.85 -24.28 1.41
C GLY A 42 -12.11 -22.96 1.48
N GLN A 43 -12.17 -22.22 0.37
CA GLN A 43 -11.64 -20.87 0.27
C GLN A 43 -12.37 -19.87 1.20
N PRO A 44 -11.68 -18.85 1.73
CA PRO A 44 -12.32 -17.80 2.51
C PRO A 44 -13.41 -17.11 1.69
N LYS A 45 -14.55 -16.86 2.33
CA LYS A 45 -15.68 -16.10 1.76
C LYS A 45 -16.04 -14.96 2.69
N LEU A 46 -15.19 -13.93 2.69
CA LEU A 46 -15.36 -12.74 3.50
C LEU A 46 -16.09 -11.69 2.67
N VAL A 47 -17.31 -11.34 3.08
CA VAL A 47 -18.11 -10.29 2.43
C VAL A 47 -18.21 -9.11 3.36
N GLU A 48 -17.72 -7.96 2.93
CA GLU A 48 -17.78 -6.70 3.66
C GLU A 48 -18.71 -5.72 2.94
N LYS A 49 -19.67 -5.16 3.67
CA LYS A 49 -20.41 -3.98 3.20
C LYS A 49 -19.61 -2.74 3.57
N LEU A 50 -19.12 -2.02 2.57
CA LEU A 50 -18.19 -0.92 2.75
C LEU A 50 -18.89 0.42 2.50
N PRO A 51 -19.19 1.22 3.54
CA PRO A 51 -19.71 2.57 3.38
C PRO A 51 -18.65 3.47 2.76
N VAL A 52 -19.00 4.15 1.66
CA VAL A 52 -18.13 5.12 1.00
C VAL A 52 -18.87 6.46 0.89
N ASN A 53 -18.38 7.46 1.60
CA ASN A 53 -18.90 8.82 1.53
C ASN A 53 -18.18 9.58 0.41
N VAL A 54 -18.95 10.13 -0.54
CA VAL A 54 -18.43 11.05 -1.56
C VAL A 54 -19.00 12.44 -1.27
N VAL A 55 -18.16 13.37 -0.84
CA VAL A 55 -18.59 14.69 -0.35
C VAL A 55 -18.17 15.77 -1.33
N LEU A 56 -19.16 16.42 -1.96
CA LEU A 56 -18.95 17.53 -2.89
C LEU A 56 -18.92 18.86 -2.11
N VAL A 57 -17.78 19.55 -2.15
CA VAL A 57 -17.54 20.82 -1.45
C VAL A 57 -17.28 21.94 -2.45
N GLY A 58 -18.16 22.94 -2.50
CA GLY A 58 -17.98 24.15 -3.31
C GLY A 58 -18.49 24.08 -4.75
N TYR A 59 -18.91 22.91 -5.23
CA TYR A 59 -19.59 22.76 -6.52
C TYR A 59 -20.94 23.48 -6.55
N GLN A 60 -21.21 24.18 -7.66
CA GLN A 60 -22.49 24.85 -7.89
C GLN A 60 -23.59 23.83 -8.25
N ALA A 61 -24.85 24.21 -8.02
CA ALA A 61 -25.99 23.37 -8.38
C ALA A 61 -25.98 23.07 -9.89
N GLY A 62 -26.02 21.79 -10.25
CA GLY A 62 -26.00 21.35 -11.65
C GLY A 62 -24.61 21.22 -12.28
N GLN A 63 -23.54 21.63 -11.59
CA GLN A 63 -22.17 21.47 -12.09
C GLN A 63 -21.70 20.00 -12.05
N VAL A 64 -22.14 19.27 -11.02
CA VAL A 64 -21.94 17.83 -10.88
C VAL A 64 -23.29 17.18 -10.69
N ASP A 65 -23.55 16.10 -11.42
CA ASP A 65 -24.74 15.28 -11.25
C ASP A 65 -24.46 14.15 -10.24
N PRO A 66 -25.02 14.18 -9.02
CA PRO A 66 -24.77 13.16 -8.01
C PRO A 66 -25.31 11.77 -8.41
N GLN A 67 -26.36 11.70 -9.23
CA GLN A 67 -26.92 10.44 -9.69
C GLN A 67 -26.00 9.80 -10.74
N ARG A 68 -25.54 10.60 -11.71
CA ARG A 68 -24.56 10.14 -12.72
C ARG A 68 -23.23 9.77 -12.06
N LEU A 69 -22.77 10.55 -11.07
CA LEU A 69 -21.59 10.20 -10.29
C LEU A 69 -21.75 8.82 -9.66
N ARG A 70 -22.84 8.60 -8.89
CA ARG A 70 -23.10 7.31 -8.25
C ARG A 70 -23.24 6.17 -9.27
N ALA A 71 -23.92 6.39 -10.39
CA ALA A 71 -24.15 5.38 -11.41
C ALA A 71 -22.86 4.95 -12.15
N GLY A 72 -21.83 5.79 -12.15
CA GLY A 72 -20.53 5.48 -12.73
C GLY A 72 -19.61 4.66 -11.82
N LEU A 73 -19.98 4.44 -10.55
CA LEU A 73 -19.16 3.71 -9.59
C LEU A 73 -19.52 2.21 -9.55
N PRO A 74 -18.52 1.32 -9.34
CA PRO A 74 -18.76 -0.12 -9.29
C PRO A 74 -19.59 -0.51 -8.07
N SER A 75 -20.41 -1.56 -8.14
CA SER A 75 -21.18 -2.00 -6.96
C SER A 75 -20.39 -2.88 -5.99
N SER A 76 -19.29 -3.46 -6.46
CA SER A 76 -18.47 -4.40 -5.71
C SER A 76 -17.06 -4.49 -6.24
N SER A 77 -16.13 -4.99 -5.41
CA SER A 77 -14.78 -5.35 -5.84
C SER A 77 -14.32 -6.66 -5.22
N ARG A 78 -13.42 -7.36 -5.93
CA ARG A 78 -12.72 -8.56 -5.46
C ARG A 78 -11.23 -8.37 -5.74
N PRO A 79 -10.41 -8.13 -4.71
CA PRO A 79 -8.98 -7.97 -4.90
C PRO A 79 -8.34 -9.29 -5.30
N VAL A 80 -7.24 -9.19 -6.04
CA VAL A 80 -6.42 -10.32 -6.48
C VAL A 80 -4.96 -10.06 -6.12
N VAL A 81 -4.14 -11.11 -6.06
CA VAL A 81 -2.68 -10.94 -5.96
C VAL A 81 -2.14 -10.51 -7.33
N ARG A 82 -1.64 -9.27 -7.45
CA ARG A 82 -1.33 -8.67 -8.76
C ARG A 82 -0.12 -9.31 -9.43
N SER A 83 0.93 -9.65 -8.69
CA SER A 83 2.14 -10.29 -9.24
C SER A 83 1.83 -11.59 -9.97
N ARG A 84 0.78 -12.31 -9.56
CA ARG A 84 0.30 -13.54 -10.20
C ARG A 84 -0.27 -13.33 -11.60
N LEU A 85 -0.80 -12.15 -11.89
CA LEU A 85 -1.40 -11.84 -13.19
C LEU A 85 -0.37 -11.93 -14.32
N GLY A 86 0.88 -11.51 -14.07
CA GLY A 86 2.00 -11.64 -15.00
C GLY A 86 2.32 -13.09 -15.38
N TYR A 87 2.03 -14.03 -14.48
CA TYR A 87 2.16 -15.48 -14.70
C TYR A 87 0.90 -16.13 -15.28
N GLY A 88 -0.13 -15.35 -15.63
CA GLY A 88 -1.41 -15.84 -16.13
C GLY A 88 -2.26 -16.53 -15.05
N VAL A 89 -1.99 -16.23 -13.78
CA VAL A 89 -2.72 -16.78 -12.62
C VAL A 89 -3.57 -15.68 -12.00
N THR A 90 -4.88 -15.93 -11.87
CA THR A 90 -5.78 -15.06 -11.12
C THR A 90 -6.02 -15.68 -9.75
N GLU A 91 -5.35 -15.14 -8.73
CA GLU A 91 -5.45 -15.57 -7.34
C GLU A 91 -6.36 -14.60 -6.58
N GLU A 92 -7.59 -15.01 -6.27
CA GLU A 92 -8.53 -14.20 -5.47
C GLU A 92 -8.20 -14.34 -3.98
N LEU A 93 -8.19 -13.23 -3.22
CA LEU A 93 -7.99 -13.28 -1.76
C LEU A 93 -9.18 -13.83 -0.96
N GLY A 94 -10.31 -14.15 -1.62
CA GLY A 94 -11.56 -14.52 -0.94
C GLY A 94 -12.23 -13.38 -0.14
N LEU A 95 -11.89 -12.13 -0.48
CA LEU A 95 -12.56 -10.92 -0.04
C LEU A 95 -13.54 -10.44 -1.11
N THR A 96 -14.71 -9.99 -0.70
CA THR A 96 -15.67 -9.30 -1.57
C THR A 96 -16.16 -8.04 -0.87
N TYR A 97 -15.84 -6.89 -1.46
CA TYR A 97 -16.35 -5.60 -1.04
C TYR A 97 -17.68 -5.33 -1.75
N GLN A 98 -18.70 -4.95 -0.99
CA GLN A 98 -19.97 -4.45 -1.48
C GLN A 98 -20.08 -2.98 -1.11
N TYR A 99 -19.97 -2.10 -2.10
CA TYR A 99 -19.93 -0.67 -1.83
C TYR A 99 -21.31 -0.10 -1.55
N ASP A 100 -21.42 0.68 -0.47
CA ASP A 100 -22.60 1.46 -0.12
C ASP A 100 -22.27 2.95 -0.21
N TYR A 101 -22.52 3.53 -1.39
CA TYR A 101 -22.18 4.93 -1.67
C TYR A 101 -23.20 5.91 -1.11
N ARG A 102 -22.67 6.93 -0.45
CA ARG A 102 -23.40 8.14 -0.08
C ARG A 102 -22.76 9.36 -0.71
N VAL A 103 -23.39 9.88 -1.77
CA VAL A 103 -23.00 11.16 -2.38
C VAL A 103 -23.71 12.31 -1.68
N THR A 104 -22.95 13.26 -1.15
CA THR A 104 -23.46 14.41 -0.38
C THR A 104 -22.92 15.72 -0.93
N THR A 105 -23.81 16.60 -1.37
CA THR A 105 -23.46 18.00 -1.65
C THR A 105 -23.57 18.83 -0.37
N THR A 106 -22.49 19.51 -0.02
CA THR A 106 -22.44 20.30 1.22
C THR A 106 -23.30 21.56 1.16
N SER A 107 -23.82 21.99 2.31
CA SER A 107 -24.54 23.27 2.43
C SER A 107 -23.61 24.47 2.26
N LYS A 108 -24.15 25.61 1.83
CA LYS A 108 -23.42 26.88 1.76
C LYS A 108 -22.73 27.23 3.08
N ARG A 109 -23.40 27.01 4.22
CA ARG A 109 -22.83 27.28 5.56
C ARG A 109 -21.58 26.45 5.84
N TYR A 110 -21.55 25.20 5.39
CA TYR A 110 -20.38 24.34 5.53
C TYR A 110 -19.24 24.84 4.65
N GLN A 111 -19.54 25.10 3.37
CA GLN A 111 -18.58 25.62 2.40
C GLN A 111 -17.95 26.92 2.88
N ASP A 112 -18.76 27.87 3.36
CA ASP A 112 -18.25 29.16 3.87
C ASP A 112 -17.30 28.97 5.07
N ARG A 113 -17.59 28.03 5.98
CA ARG A 113 -16.68 27.71 7.10
C ARG A 113 -15.39 27.06 6.62
N PHE A 114 -15.48 26.13 5.67
CA PHE A 114 -14.35 25.41 5.15
C PHE A 114 -13.40 26.33 4.37
N PHE A 115 -13.91 27.10 3.40
CA PHE A 115 -13.08 28.01 2.62
C PHE A 115 -12.54 29.19 3.44
N ALA A 116 -13.26 29.64 4.48
CA ALA A 116 -12.69 30.58 5.45
C ALA A 116 -11.51 29.97 6.23
N GLN A 117 -11.58 28.67 6.55
CA GLN A 117 -10.46 27.96 7.16
C GLN A 117 -9.28 27.84 6.18
N LEU A 118 -9.50 27.45 4.92
CA LEU A 118 -8.42 27.43 3.91
C LEU A 118 -7.76 28.80 3.77
N ALA A 119 -8.57 29.88 3.69
CA ALA A 119 -8.06 31.24 3.61
C ALA A 119 -7.22 31.67 4.83
N LYS A 120 -7.51 31.13 6.02
CA LYS A 120 -6.75 31.36 7.26
C LYS A 120 -5.42 30.59 7.28
N LEU A 121 -5.43 29.36 6.76
CA LEU A 121 -4.24 28.51 6.67
C LEU A 121 -3.28 28.99 5.57
N ALA A 122 -3.81 29.56 4.50
CA ALA A 122 -3.04 30.10 3.38
C ALA A 122 -1.88 31.01 3.82
N ARG A 123 -0.70 30.72 3.27
CA ARG A 123 0.50 31.54 3.37
C ARG A 123 0.94 31.98 1.98
N PRO A 124 1.29 33.25 1.75
CA PRO A 124 1.85 33.68 0.46
C PRO A 124 3.01 32.78 0.04
N ALA A 125 3.00 32.35 -1.22
CA ALA A 125 4.05 31.53 -1.81
C ALA A 125 4.41 32.05 -3.20
N ALA A 126 5.60 31.73 -3.67
CA ALA A 126 5.93 31.91 -5.09
C ALA A 126 5.05 30.99 -5.95
N LEU A 127 4.93 31.32 -7.23
CA LEU A 127 4.37 30.36 -8.19
C LEU A 127 5.33 29.19 -8.30
N THR A 128 4.81 27.97 -8.22
CA THR A 128 5.61 26.78 -8.51
C THR A 128 6.06 26.79 -9.97
N LYS A 129 7.11 26.06 -10.30
CA LYS A 129 7.53 25.82 -11.70
C LYS A 129 6.34 25.38 -12.57
N PHE A 130 5.51 24.46 -12.09
CA PHE A 130 4.37 23.94 -12.84
C PHE A 130 3.24 24.97 -13.05
N GLN A 131 3.03 25.87 -12.09
CA GLN A 131 2.13 27.02 -12.31
C GLN A 131 2.70 28.01 -13.34
N GLN A 132 4.02 28.19 -13.40
CA GLN A 132 4.69 29.02 -14.40
C GLN A 132 4.64 28.37 -15.79
N ASP A 133 4.87 27.06 -15.87
CA ASP A 133 4.81 26.30 -17.12
C ASP A 133 3.39 26.29 -17.68
N TYR A 134 2.37 26.12 -16.82
CA TYR A 134 0.96 26.30 -17.21
C TYR A 134 0.68 27.70 -17.76
N ASN A 135 1.22 28.75 -17.15
CA ASN A 135 1.06 30.12 -17.66
C ASN A 135 1.70 30.32 -19.05
N ALA A 136 2.70 29.51 -19.39
CA ALA A 136 3.40 29.57 -20.67
C ALA A 136 2.72 28.77 -21.79
N GLN A 137 1.72 27.93 -21.46
CA GLN A 137 0.91 27.19 -22.44
C GLN A 137 0.09 28.16 -23.29
N ASN A 138 -0.11 27.83 -24.56
CA ASN A 138 -0.92 28.61 -25.50
C ASN A 138 -2.42 28.36 -25.32
N GLY A 139 -2.79 27.15 -24.89
CA GLY A 139 -4.16 26.68 -24.69
C GLY A 139 -4.71 26.92 -23.29
N ASN A 140 -3.93 27.51 -22.39
CA ASN A 140 -4.44 27.85 -21.06
C ASN A 140 -5.59 28.87 -21.16
N VAL A 141 -6.60 28.72 -20.30
CA VAL A 141 -7.73 29.66 -20.27
C VAL A 141 -7.56 30.77 -19.25
N ARG A 142 -6.47 30.73 -18.47
CA ARG A 142 -6.24 31.69 -17.39
C ARG A 142 -4.77 31.81 -17.03
N THR A 143 -4.39 32.99 -16.53
CA THR A 143 -3.07 33.23 -15.94
C THR A 143 -3.16 33.22 -14.40
N ILE A 144 -2.20 32.56 -13.78
CA ILE A 144 -1.97 32.51 -12.33
C ILE A 144 -0.93 33.58 -12.00
N ASP A 145 -1.32 34.66 -11.32
CA ASP A 145 -0.43 35.78 -11.01
C ASP A 145 0.12 35.75 -9.58
N LYS A 146 -0.56 35.06 -8.67
CA LYS A 146 -0.20 34.89 -7.26
C LYS A 146 -0.65 33.52 -6.78
N SER A 147 0.13 32.90 -5.89
CA SER A 147 -0.21 31.61 -5.28
C SER A 147 -0.06 31.68 -3.76
N VAL A 148 -0.71 30.76 -3.07
CA VAL A 148 -0.53 30.52 -1.63
C VAL A 148 -0.27 29.04 -1.39
N ALA A 149 0.55 28.74 -0.39
CA ALA A 149 0.72 27.40 0.14
C ALA A 149 -0.25 27.15 1.29
N ILE A 150 -0.83 25.94 1.35
CA ILE A 150 -1.72 25.49 2.41
C ILE A 150 -1.23 24.13 2.92
N ASP A 151 -1.07 24.01 4.24
CA ASP A 151 -0.66 22.75 4.87
C ASP A 151 -1.73 21.66 4.70
N ALA A 152 -1.39 20.59 3.98
CA ALA A 152 -2.32 19.51 3.62
C ALA A 152 -2.77 18.67 4.83
N PRO A 153 -1.85 18.23 5.73
CA PRO A 153 -2.24 17.49 6.94
C PRO A 153 -3.19 18.28 7.85
N THR A 154 -3.00 19.60 7.99
CA THR A 154 -3.93 20.45 8.75
C THR A 154 -5.33 20.51 8.11
N VAL A 155 -5.42 20.47 6.78
CA VAL A 155 -6.70 20.47 6.06
C VAL A 155 -7.42 19.14 6.21
N GLU A 156 -6.72 18.02 6.04
CA GLU A 156 -7.25 16.69 6.35
C GLU A 156 -7.77 16.62 7.78
N ARG A 157 -6.96 17.03 8.76
CA ARG A 157 -7.35 17.06 10.18
C ARG A 157 -8.61 17.90 10.40
N TRP A 158 -8.76 19.03 9.70
CA TRP A 158 -9.95 19.84 9.79
C TRP A 158 -11.18 19.11 9.24
N LEU A 159 -11.08 18.51 8.04
CA LEU A 159 -12.16 17.75 7.40
C LEU A 159 -12.59 16.56 8.25
N ALA A 160 -11.62 15.81 8.78
CA ALA A 160 -11.84 14.66 9.63
C ALA A 160 -12.59 15.01 10.94
N ASN A 161 -12.33 16.20 11.50
CA ASN A 161 -12.93 16.66 12.76
C ASN A 161 -14.15 17.58 12.58
N ASN A 162 -14.38 18.08 11.37
CA ASN A 162 -15.53 18.91 11.02
C ASN A 162 -16.25 18.32 9.81
N PRO A 163 -16.74 17.07 9.85
CA PRO A 163 -17.52 16.54 8.74
C PRO A 163 -18.85 17.29 8.60
N PRO A 164 -19.41 17.38 7.38
CA PRO A 164 -20.76 17.88 7.20
C PRO A 164 -21.79 16.94 7.87
N PRO A 165 -23.00 17.42 8.18
CA PRO A 165 -23.99 16.64 8.91
C PRO A 165 -24.25 15.26 8.29
N GLY A 166 -24.13 14.23 9.11
CA GLY A 166 -24.40 12.84 8.74
C GLY A 166 -23.24 12.13 8.02
N ILE A 167 -22.08 12.75 7.85
CA ILE A 167 -20.87 12.07 7.38
C ILE A 167 -20.06 11.57 8.57
N ASP A 168 -19.70 10.28 8.54
CA ASP A 168 -18.84 9.62 9.51
C ASP A 168 -17.47 9.39 8.90
N THR A 169 -16.49 10.20 9.31
CA THR A 169 -15.10 10.15 8.83
C THR A 169 -14.30 8.99 9.42
N THR A 170 -14.90 8.17 10.30
CA THR A 170 -14.32 6.85 10.63
C THR A 170 -14.62 5.82 9.55
N ARG A 171 -15.44 6.15 8.54
CA ARG A 171 -15.65 5.36 7.32
C ARG A 171 -14.94 6.01 6.14
N ASN A 172 -14.68 5.22 5.11
CA ASN A 172 -14.06 5.67 3.86
C ASN A 172 -14.79 6.91 3.31
N THR A 173 -14.07 8.02 3.22
CA THR A 173 -14.64 9.32 2.89
C THR A 173 -13.71 10.06 1.95
N VAL A 174 -14.21 10.38 0.75
CA VAL A 174 -13.55 11.25 -0.20
C VAL A 174 -14.22 12.63 -0.21
N PHE A 175 -13.44 13.68 0.02
CA PHE A 175 -13.87 15.06 -0.17
C PHE A 175 -13.40 15.57 -1.53
N LEU A 176 -14.33 15.78 -2.45
CA LEU A 176 -14.07 16.44 -3.71
C LEU A 176 -14.33 17.93 -3.50
N ILE A 177 -13.28 18.74 -3.60
CA ILE A 177 -13.29 20.17 -3.29
C ILE A 177 -13.17 20.99 -4.58
N ASN A 178 -13.87 22.12 -4.62
CA ASN A 178 -13.72 23.15 -5.63
C ASN A 178 -13.96 24.53 -5.02
N TRP A 179 -12.88 25.30 -4.78
CA TRP A 179 -12.94 26.69 -4.34
C TRP A 179 -13.19 27.67 -5.50
N PHE A 180 -12.88 27.26 -6.73
CA PHE A 180 -12.99 28.12 -7.90
C PHE A 180 -14.44 28.59 -8.14
N GLY A 181 -14.59 29.84 -8.61
CA GLY A 181 -15.89 30.51 -8.79
C GLY A 181 -16.43 31.22 -7.54
N ARG A 182 -15.78 31.08 -6.38
CA ARG A 182 -16.09 31.89 -5.19
C ARG A 182 -15.36 33.22 -5.21
N ALA A 183 -15.97 34.25 -4.61
CA ALA A 183 -15.37 35.59 -4.51
C ALA A 183 -14.13 35.64 -3.60
N ASP A 184 -13.97 34.67 -2.70
CA ASP A 184 -12.82 34.53 -1.79
C ASP A 184 -11.76 33.54 -2.29
N PHE A 185 -11.87 33.06 -3.54
CA PHE A 185 -10.93 32.14 -4.16
C PHE A 185 -9.49 32.69 -4.17
N LYS A 186 -8.54 31.80 -3.93
CA LYS A 186 -7.10 32.03 -4.11
C LYS A 186 -6.53 30.88 -4.93
N TYR A 187 -5.68 31.18 -5.91
CA TYR A 187 -4.84 30.15 -6.49
C TYR A 187 -3.91 29.61 -5.40
N HIS A 188 -3.79 28.30 -5.32
CA HIS A 188 -3.10 27.65 -4.23
C HIS A 188 -2.58 26.28 -4.64
N VAL A 189 -1.63 25.80 -3.85
CA VAL A 189 -1.16 24.41 -3.81
C VAL A 189 -1.16 23.95 -2.36
N TYR A 190 -1.23 22.64 -2.14
CA TYR A 190 -1.03 22.06 -0.83
C TYR A 190 0.43 21.66 -0.62
N THR A 191 0.84 21.62 0.64
CA THR A 191 2.21 21.29 1.06
C THR A 191 2.20 20.37 2.27
N LYS A 192 3.19 19.49 2.36
CA LYS A 192 3.65 18.81 3.58
C LYS A 192 5.16 18.97 3.65
N THR A 193 5.72 19.40 4.78
CA THR A 193 7.12 19.86 4.84
C THR A 193 7.84 19.49 6.14
N ASN A 194 7.27 18.61 6.96
CA ASN A 194 7.78 18.28 8.31
C ASN A 194 8.55 16.96 8.38
N GLU A 195 8.65 16.21 7.28
CA GLU A 195 9.34 14.92 7.20
C GLU A 195 10.45 14.96 6.14
N PRO A 196 11.66 15.40 6.49
CA PRO A 196 12.82 15.22 5.63
C PRO A 196 13.24 13.75 5.56
N ASP A 197 13.94 13.36 4.48
CA ASP A 197 14.60 12.07 4.40
C ASP A 197 15.57 11.90 5.59
N PRO A 198 15.51 10.78 6.33
CA PRO A 198 16.24 10.61 7.58
C PRO A 198 17.74 10.47 7.41
N ASP A 199 18.19 9.99 6.24
CA ASP A 199 19.59 9.71 6.00
C ASP A 199 20.32 10.95 5.47
N THR A 200 19.67 11.69 4.57
CA THR A 200 20.27 12.86 3.90
C THR A 200 19.83 14.20 4.52
N GLY A 201 18.73 14.21 5.28
CA GLY A 201 18.09 15.42 5.77
C GLY A 201 17.39 16.25 4.68
N TYR A 202 17.28 15.73 3.46
CA TYR A 202 16.67 16.44 2.34
C TYR A 202 15.15 16.51 2.50
N ASN A 203 14.58 17.72 2.51
CA ASN A 203 13.15 17.92 2.67
C ASN A 203 12.47 18.15 1.32
N PHE A 204 12.00 17.08 0.68
CA PHE A 204 11.37 17.14 -0.64
C PHE A 204 10.20 18.13 -0.69
N GLY A 205 9.35 18.11 0.33
CA GLY A 205 8.20 19.01 0.44
C GLY A 205 8.55 20.49 0.50
N THR A 206 9.71 20.84 1.05
CA THR A 206 10.24 22.21 1.07
C THR A 206 10.97 22.55 -0.22
N GLN A 207 11.85 21.66 -0.66
CA GLN A 207 12.86 21.96 -1.68
C GLN A 207 12.36 21.82 -3.11
N ARG A 208 11.33 21.00 -3.36
CA ARG A 208 10.89 20.66 -4.72
C ARG A 208 9.51 21.21 -5.05
N ASP A 209 9.39 21.80 -6.23
CA ASP A 209 8.09 22.29 -6.72
C ASP A 209 7.21 21.14 -7.22
N SER A 210 7.82 20.03 -7.63
CA SER A 210 7.13 18.79 -8.00
C SER A 210 6.38 18.13 -6.84
N ARG A 211 6.65 18.55 -5.59
CA ARG A 211 6.06 18.00 -4.35
C ARG A 211 4.96 18.88 -3.77
N LYS A 212 4.46 19.81 -4.59
CA LYS A 212 3.30 20.64 -4.28
C LYS A 212 2.08 19.93 -4.85
N ILE A 213 1.13 19.62 -3.96
CA ILE A 213 0.09 18.62 -4.23
C ILE A 213 -1.31 19.26 -4.31
N VAL A 214 -2.28 18.51 -4.84
CA VAL A 214 -3.69 18.94 -4.97
C VAL A 214 -4.67 18.02 -4.22
N ALA A 215 -4.13 16.96 -3.62
CA ALA A 215 -4.86 16.01 -2.78
C ALA A 215 -4.04 15.69 -1.53
N TRP A 216 -4.66 15.11 -0.51
CA TRP A 216 -3.98 14.49 0.63
C TRP A 216 -4.94 13.62 1.44
N GLY A 217 -4.40 12.62 2.10
CA GLY A 217 -5.05 12.00 3.24
C GLY A 217 -4.54 10.62 3.61
N GLY A 218 -5.18 9.98 4.58
CA GLY A 218 -4.78 8.68 5.10
C GLY A 218 -3.87 8.77 6.31
N THR A 219 -3.65 9.96 6.89
CA THR A 219 -2.81 10.10 8.10
C THR A 219 -3.39 9.29 9.25
N THR A 220 -2.53 8.54 9.94
CA THR A 220 -3.01 7.57 10.93
C THR A 220 -3.39 8.25 12.24
N ALA A 221 -3.99 7.49 13.16
CA ALA A 221 -4.31 8.03 14.48
C ALA A 221 -3.05 8.38 15.30
N LYS A 222 -1.95 7.69 15.05
CA LYS A 222 -0.75 7.67 15.91
C LYS A 222 0.52 8.19 15.24
N ASP A 223 0.47 8.41 13.93
CA ASP A 223 1.49 9.05 13.11
C ASP A 223 2.19 10.19 13.88
N GLU A 224 3.52 10.11 13.88
CA GLU A 224 4.42 10.77 14.81
C GLU A 224 4.42 12.29 14.59
N GLU A 225 4.24 12.71 13.35
CA GLU A 225 4.30 14.09 12.91
C GLU A 225 2.92 14.75 12.87
N ASP A 226 1.92 14.05 12.34
CA ASP A 226 0.61 14.57 11.96
C ASP A 226 -0.57 13.71 12.47
N GLY A 227 -0.35 12.78 13.39
CA GLY A 227 -1.35 11.88 13.95
C GLY A 227 -2.70 12.52 14.27
N LEU A 228 -3.77 11.93 13.75
CA LEU A 228 -5.15 12.44 13.88
C LEU A 228 -5.76 12.19 15.27
N GLY A 229 -5.08 11.42 16.13
CA GLY A 229 -5.48 11.06 17.50
C GLY A 229 -6.59 9.99 17.57
N ARG A 230 -7.29 9.74 16.47
CA ARG A 230 -8.29 8.67 16.30
C ARG A 230 -8.29 8.22 14.84
N THR A 231 -8.64 6.96 14.59
CA THR A 231 -8.76 6.44 13.22
C THR A 231 -9.79 7.23 12.42
N ARG A 232 -9.34 7.72 11.27
CA ARG A 232 -10.12 8.43 10.26
C ARG A 232 -9.71 7.88 8.90
N ARG A 233 -10.66 7.86 7.96
CA ARG A 233 -10.46 7.33 6.61
C ARG A 233 -10.84 8.40 5.63
N VAL A 234 -10.02 9.45 5.58
CA VAL A 234 -10.28 10.68 4.84
C VAL A 234 -9.22 10.83 3.77
N TRP A 235 -9.66 11.08 2.55
CA TRP A 235 -8.82 11.58 1.48
C TRP A 235 -9.55 12.74 0.83
N PHE A 236 -8.85 13.81 0.48
CA PHE A 236 -9.44 14.92 -0.25
C PHE A 236 -8.70 15.16 -1.55
N HIS A 237 -9.45 15.59 -2.56
CA HIS A 237 -8.93 16.10 -3.81
C HIS A 237 -9.56 17.46 -4.08
N ASP A 238 -8.73 18.50 -4.22
CA ASP A 238 -9.16 19.84 -4.54
C ASP A 238 -8.90 20.14 -6.02
N LEU A 239 -9.97 20.09 -6.80
CA LEU A 239 -9.92 20.37 -8.23
C LEU A 239 -9.47 21.81 -8.52
N SER A 240 -9.55 22.71 -7.54
CA SER A 240 -9.15 24.11 -7.69
C SER A 240 -7.75 24.43 -7.19
N ALA A 241 -7.03 23.44 -6.66
CA ALA A 241 -5.61 23.53 -6.35
C ALA A 241 -4.75 23.18 -7.58
N GLY A 242 -3.50 23.62 -7.59
CA GLY A 242 -2.56 23.38 -8.68
C GLY A 242 -2.47 24.55 -9.68
N PRO A 243 -2.12 24.28 -10.94
CA PRO A 243 -1.69 22.98 -11.47
C PRO A 243 -0.43 22.43 -10.78
N ASP A 244 -0.30 21.12 -10.79
CA ASP A 244 0.76 20.34 -10.14
C ASP A 244 1.51 19.47 -11.14
N ALA A 245 2.62 18.88 -10.68
CA ALA A 245 3.52 18.07 -11.48
C ALA A 245 2.95 16.69 -11.82
N SER A 246 2.69 15.87 -10.79
CA SER A 246 2.46 14.43 -10.95
C SER A 246 1.17 14.11 -11.70
N SER A 247 0.11 14.92 -11.55
CA SER A 247 -1.12 14.71 -12.30
C SER A 247 -1.05 15.19 -13.75
N GLY A 248 0.03 15.87 -14.13
CA GLY A 248 0.21 16.50 -15.45
C GLY A 248 -0.74 17.66 -15.71
N SER A 249 -1.48 18.14 -14.70
CA SER A 249 -2.53 19.17 -14.87
C SER A 249 -2.01 20.53 -15.38
N TRP A 250 -0.70 20.74 -15.36
CA TRP A 250 -0.02 21.95 -15.83
C TRP A 250 0.11 22.03 -17.36
N ASN A 251 0.22 20.89 -18.04
CA ASN A 251 0.32 20.85 -19.49
C ASN A 251 -1.10 20.76 -20.07
N VAL A 252 -1.46 21.66 -20.97
CA VAL A 252 -2.76 21.65 -21.67
C VAL A 252 -2.61 21.75 -23.19
N ASP A 253 -1.38 21.88 -23.69
CA ASP A 253 -1.09 21.99 -25.12
C ASP A 253 -0.73 20.63 -25.73
N ASP A 254 -0.01 19.79 -24.99
CA ASP A 254 0.48 18.50 -25.46
C ASP A 254 -0.41 17.36 -24.97
N ALA A 255 -0.65 16.36 -25.82
CA ALA A 255 -1.48 15.20 -25.50
C ALA A 255 -0.71 14.11 -24.75
N ASP A 256 0.55 13.91 -25.12
CA ASP A 256 1.50 12.91 -24.62
C ASP A 256 2.53 13.61 -23.72
N LEU A 257 2.64 13.20 -22.45
CA LEU A 257 3.52 13.77 -21.44
C LEU A 257 4.74 12.90 -21.13
N ASP A 258 4.64 11.59 -21.30
CA ASP A 258 5.71 10.64 -20.99
C ASP A 258 6.54 10.24 -22.23
N GLY A 259 6.09 10.63 -23.42
CA GLY A 259 6.80 10.47 -24.69
C GLY A 259 6.63 9.08 -25.31
N ASP A 260 5.58 8.35 -24.95
CA ASP A 260 5.29 7.00 -25.46
C ASP A 260 4.43 6.98 -26.74
N ASP A 261 4.15 8.16 -27.33
CA ASP A 261 3.28 8.39 -28.48
C ASP A 261 1.78 8.09 -28.22
N GLU A 262 1.37 7.86 -26.96
CA GLU A 262 -0.03 7.77 -26.53
C GLU A 262 -0.49 9.02 -25.75
N ALA A 263 -1.80 9.25 -25.69
CA ALA A 263 -2.35 10.44 -25.04
C ALA A 263 -2.63 10.20 -23.56
N ASP A 264 -2.10 11.06 -22.70
CA ASP A 264 -2.24 11.01 -21.25
C ASP A 264 -3.52 11.67 -20.75
N TYR A 265 -4.37 10.86 -20.14
CA TYR A 265 -5.63 11.30 -19.57
C TYR A 265 -5.41 12.03 -18.25
N ARG A 266 -5.36 13.35 -18.34
CA ARG A 266 -5.24 14.24 -17.17
C ARG A 266 -6.60 14.76 -16.72
N ILE A 267 -6.71 15.01 -15.42
CA ILE A 267 -7.83 15.72 -14.81
C ILE A 267 -7.33 17.14 -14.52
N PRO A 268 -7.75 18.16 -15.28
CA PRO A 268 -7.19 19.50 -15.14
C PRO A 268 -7.76 20.24 -13.94
N VAL A 269 -7.17 21.39 -13.64
CA VAL A 269 -7.68 22.36 -12.67
C VAL A 269 -9.08 22.89 -13.03
N ALA A 270 -9.84 23.30 -12.02
CA ALA A 270 -11.27 23.56 -12.11
C ALA A 270 -11.68 24.60 -13.16
N TRP A 271 -10.82 25.58 -13.48
CA TRP A 271 -11.13 26.60 -14.47
C TRP A 271 -10.95 26.15 -15.92
N GLU A 272 -10.29 25.01 -16.17
CA GLU A 272 -10.17 24.41 -17.50
C GLU A 272 -11.46 23.70 -17.97
N TYR A 273 -12.42 23.47 -17.07
CA TYR A 273 -13.76 23.00 -17.41
C TYR A 273 -14.63 24.15 -17.92
N THR A 274 -14.27 24.70 -19.08
CA THR A 274 -14.92 25.84 -19.69
C THR A 274 -14.97 25.71 -21.22
N ALA A 275 -15.76 26.54 -21.87
CA ALA A 275 -15.74 26.62 -23.33
C ALA A 275 -14.36 27.11 -23.81
N GLY A 276 -13.69 26.30 -24.61
CA GLY A 276 -12.33 26.59 -25.11
C GLY A 276 -11.20 26.24 -24.14
N GLY A 277 -11.49 25.61 -23.00
CA GLY A 277 -10.47 25.01 -22.14
C GLY A 277 -10.14 23.57 -22.49
N PHE A 278 -9.21 22.98 -21.74
CA PHE A 278 -8.72 21.61 -21.95
C PHE A 278 -9.83 20.56 -21.86
N ARG A 279 -10.84 20.77 -20.99
CA ARG A 279 -11.98 19.87 -20.83
C ARG A 279 -13.31 20.60 -21.03
N ALA A 280 -14.25 19.93 -21.70
CA ALA A 280 -15.62 20.44 -21.76
C ALA A 280 -16.27 20.38 -20.36
N PRO A 281 -17.11 21.37 -19.99
CA PRO A 281 -17.80 21.37 -18.69
C PRO A 281 -18.62 20.10 -18.40
N SER A 282 -19.14 19.44 -19.45
CA SER A 282 -19.94 18.21 -19.34
C SER A 282 -19.14 16.98 -18.90
N GLU A 283 -17.81 17.02 -19.03
CA GLU A 283 -16.91 15.91 -18.68
C GLU A 283 -16.62 15.84 -17.18
N LEU A 284 -16.80 16.94 -16.45
CA LEU A 284 -16.46 17.05 -15.03
C LEU A 284 -17.03 15.92 -14.18
N THR A 285 -18.30 15.57 -14.34
CA THR A 285 -18.88 14.46 -13.56
C THR A 285 -18.21 13.12 -13.88
N GLY A 286 -17.83 12.91 -15.14
CA GLY A 286 -17.10 11.70 -15.56
C GLY A 286 -15.69 11.63 -15.00
N ASP A 287 -15.00 12.76 -14.85
CA ASP A 287 -13.66 12.81 -14.26
C ASP A 287 -13.69 12.61 -12.74
N LEU A 288 -14.70 13.17 -12.06
CA LEU A 288 -14.92 12.87 -10.64
C LEU A 288 -15.27 11.40 -10.41
N VAL A 289 -15.96 10.73 -11.34
CA VAL A 289 -16.16 9.26 -11.28
C VAL A 289 -14.84 8.53 -11.37
N LYS A 290 -13.94 8.92 -12.28
CA LYS A 290 -12.62 8.30 -12.42
C LYS A 290 -11.78 8.44 -11.15
N LEU A 291 -11.75 9.63 -10.56
CA LEU A 291 -11.06 9.87 -9.28
C LEU A 291 -11.59 8.96 -8.17
N VAL A 292 -12.92 8.88 -8.03
CA VAL A 292 -13.49 8.06 -6.96
C VAL A 292 -13.24 6.57 -7.22
N ARG A 293 -13.40 6.10 -8.46
CA ARG A 293 -13.20 4.68 -8.80
C ARG A 293 -11.73 4.27 -8.70
N TYR A 294 -10.90 4.79 -9.60
CA TYR A 294 -9.55 4.30 -9.75
C TYR A 294 -8.65 4.77 -8.61
N VAL A 295 -8.75 6.03 -8.18
CA VAL A 295 -7.89 6.54 -7.10
C VAL A 295 -8.44 6.15 -5.72
N ALA A 296 -9.62 6.62 -5.36
CA ALA A 296 -10.10 6.42 -3.99
C ALA A 296 -10.45 4.95 -3.67
N LEU A 297 -11.05 4.19 -4.59
CA LEU A 297 -11.42 2.78 -4.33
C LEU A 297 -10.28 1.82 -4.64
N ASP A 298 -9.80 1.82 -5.88
CA ASP A 298 -8.92 0.75 -6.37
C ASP A 298 -7.47 0.90 -5.90
N LEU A 299 -7.02 2.14 -5.60
CA LEU A 299 -5.67 2.40 -5.09
C LEU A 299 -5.63 2.59 -3.56
N LEU A 300 -6.65 3.22 -2.96
CA LEU A 300 -6.62 3.56 -1.52
C LEU A 300 -7.51 2.63 -0.67
N PHE A 301 -8.84 2.63 -0.84
CA PHE A 301 -9.74 2.05 0.17
C PHE A 301 -9.81 0.52 0.17
N THR A 302 -9.61 -0.10 -0.99
CA THR A 302 -9.84 -1.52 -1.27
C THR A 302 -8.88 -2.02 -2.34
N SER A 303 -7.60 -1.72 -2.14
CA SER A 303 -6.56 -2.07 -3.09
C SER A 303 -6.43 -3.59 -3.26
N SER A 304 -5.72 -3.98 -4.31
CA SER A 304 -5.23 -5.34 -4.51
C SER A 304 -3.77 -5.40 -4.06
N PRO A 305 -3.36 -6.44 -3.31
CA PRO A 305 -1.97 -6.58 -2.92
C PRO A 305 -1.09 -6.91 -4.13
N LEU A 306 0.15 -6.42 -4.11
CA LEU A 306 1.14 -6.75 -5.13
C LEU A 306 1.53 -8.22 -5.03
N TYR A 307 2.00 -8.63 -3.85
CA TYR A 307 2.41 -9.99 -3.53
C TYR A 307 1.44 -10.67 -2.57
N PRO A 308 1.46 -12.02 -2.48
CA PRO A 308 0.72 -12.72 -1.43
C PRO A 308 1.11 -12.21 -0.05
N VAL A 309 0.14 -11.97 0.82
CA VAL A 309 0.37 -11.37 2.14
C VAL A 309 0.77 -12.41 3.19
N GLU A 310 0.49 -13.68 2.91
CA GLU A 310 1.26 -14.77 3.48
C GLU A 310 2.69 -14.65 2.94
N LEU A 311 3.63 -14.41 3.86
CA LEU A 311 5.05 -14.48 3.54
C LEU A 311 5.36 -15.85 2.92
N PRO A 312 6.49 -16.02 2.21
CA PRO A 312 6.79 -17.27 1.50
C PRO A 312 6.61 -18.58 2.30
N PRO A 313 6.75 -18.61 3.64
CA PRO A 313 6.26 -19.73 4.43
C PRO A 313 4.74 -19.92 4.30
N SER A 314 4.30 -21.14 3.97
CA SER A 314 2.88 -21.50 3.80
C SER A 314 2.03 -21.37 5.08
N THR A 315 2.66 -21.05 6.22
CA THR A 315 1.95 -20.59 7.41
C THR A 315 2.44 -19.23 7.83
N PRO A 316 1.55 -18.39 8.34
CA PRO A 316 1.91 -17.00 8.36
C PRO A 316 2.75 -16.70 9.61
N SER A 317 3.96 -16.23 9.34
CA SER A 317 5.06 -16.02 10.28
C SER A 317 4.67 -15.12 11.44
N GLU A 318 5.20 -15.39 12.64
CA GLU A 318 5.09 -14.51 13.80
C GLU A 318 6.38 -13.71 14.02
N THR A 319 7.52 -14.27 13.63
CA THR A 319 8.84 -13.65 13.73
C THR A 319 9.44 -13.48 12.35
N VAL A 320 9.92 -12.27 12.06
CA VAL A 320 10.53 -11.93 10.77
C VAL A 320 11.86 -11.25 11.05
N ASN A 321 12.94 -11.79 10.49
CA ASN A 321 14.22 -11.11 10.48
C ASN A 321 14.39 -10.37 9.14
N LEU A 322 14.80 -9.12 9.20
CA LEU A 322 15.27 -8.34 8.06
C LEU A 322 16.78 -8.51 7.96
N ASP A 323 17.22 -9.33 7.02
CA ASP A 323 18.63 -9.71 6.83
C ASP A 323 19.26 -8.77 5.80
N SER A 324 19.88 -7.69 6.28
CA SER A 324 20.40 -6.61 5.45
C SER A 324 21.84 -6.83 5.03
N ASN A 325 22.02 -7.14 3.75
CA ASN A 325 23.28 -7.47 3.12
C ASN A 325 23.75 -6.31 2.23
N THR A 326 24.76 -5.55 2.67
CA THR A 326 25.22 -4.39 1.91
C THR A 326 26.51 -4.68 1.16
N TYR A 327 26.45 -4.63 -0.17
CA TYR A 327 27.63 -4.64 -1.03
C TYR A 327 28.33 -3.26 -0.97
N GLU A 328 29.38 -3.16 -0.16
CA GLU A 328 30.18 -1.94 0.04
C GLU A 328 31.17 -1.73 -1.13
N GLY A 329 30.63 -1.30 -2.26
CA GLY A 329 31.39 -1.02 -3.48
C GLY A 329 31.87 0.43 -3.59
N TRP A 330 31.30 1.38 -2.86
CA TRP A 330 31.64 2.80 -2.91
C TRP A 330 32.87 3.11 -2.03
N PRO A 331 34.04 3.42 -2.63
CA PRO A 331 35.26 3.61 -1.84
C PRO A 331 35.17 4.78 -0.87
N GLY A 332 35.41 4.50 0.42
CA GLY A 332 35.44 5.52 1.48
C GLY A 332 34.08 5.88 2.08
N VAL A 333 33.02 5.17 1.67
CA VAL A 333 31.68 5.24 2.25
C VAL A 333 31.39 3.90 2.93
N ASP A 334 30.73 3.95 4.08
CA ASP A 334 30.20 2.78 4.80
C ASP A 334 28.68 2.90 4.74
N ALA A 335 28.08 2.42 3.65
CA ALA A 335 26.68 2.71 3.36
C ALA A 335 25.73 2.07 4.36
N SER A 336 26.08 0.88 4.88
CA SER A 336 25.30 0.18 5.89
C SER A 336 25.26 0.90 7.24
N THR A 337 26.25 1.75 7.53
CA THR A 337 26.31 2.60 8.72
C THR A 337 25.76 4.00 8.48
N ASP A 338 26.10 4.61 7.34
CA ASP A 338 25.87 6.04 7.09
C ASP A 338 24.44 6.33 6.58
N TYR A 339 23.80 5.37 5.92
CA TYR A 339 22.51 5.60 5.22
C TYR A 339 21.42 4.59 5.60
N ILE A 340 21.53 3.91 6.74
CA ILE A 340 20.50 3.00 7.24
C ILE A 340 20.22 3.25 8.74
N ASP A 341 19.06 3.81 9.05
CA ASP A 341 18.48 3.83 10.40
C ASP A 341 17.64 2.56 10.65
N LYS A 342 18.33 1.55 11.18
CA LYS A 342 17.75 0.25 11.52
C LYS A 342 16.58 0.34 12.50
N LYS A 343 16.58 1.33 13.41
CA LYS A 343 15.52 1.46 14.42
C LYS A 343 14.24 1.95 13.79
N LEU A 344 14.37 2.92 12.89
CA LEU A 344 13.23 3.41 12.15
C LEU A 344 12.68 2.34 11.22
N VAL A 345 13.51 1.63 10.45
CA VAL A 345 13.05 0.53 9.59
C VAL A 345 12.18 -0.46 10.39
N LEU A 346 12.64 -0.87 11.57
CA LEU A 346 11.87 -1.74 12.45
C LEU A 346 10.60 -1.09 13.00
N SER A 347 10.63 0.20 13.31
CA SER A 347 9.48 0.96 13.81
C SER A 347 8.36 0.96 12.78
N GLU A 348 8.65 1.42 11.56
CA GLU A 348 7.65 1.58 10.50
C GLU A 348 7.05 0.25 10.04
N LEU A 349 7.88 -0.78 9.88
CA LEU A 349 7.37 -2.10 9.48
C LEU A 349 6.52 -2.74 10.60
N SER A 350 6.84 -2.47 11.87
CA SER A 350 6.03 -2.91 13.00
C SER A 350 4.68 -2.17 13.09
N GLU A 351 4.55 -0.99 12.49
CA GLU A 351 3.30 -0.25 12.41
C GLU A 351 2.30 -0.91 11.44
N LEU A 352 2.82 -1.40 10.30
CA LEU A 352 2.05 -2.07 9.25
C LEU A 352 1.71 -3.51 9.64
N ALA A 353 2.72 -4.32 9.95
CA ALA A 353 2.60 -5.74 10.27
C ALA A 353 2.69 -5.96 11.79
N TRP A 354 1.84 -5.26 12.54
CA TRP A 354 1.86 -5.16 14.01
C TRP A 354 1.75 -6.47 14.81
N ARG A 355 1.40 -7.58 14.15
CA ARG A 355 1.40 -8.92 14.76
C ARG A 355 2.70 -9.68 14.56
N ASN A 356 3.54 -9.25 13.61
CA ASN A 356 4.87 -9.76 13.38
C ASN A 356 5.85 -9.11 14.35
N LYS A 357 6.80 -9.88 14.85
CA LYS A 357 7.94 -9.40 15.62
C LYS A 357 9.11 -9.29 14.66
N PHE A 358 9.48 -8.07 14.33
CA PHE A 358 10.64 -7.82 13.49
C PHE A 358 11.93 -7.82 14.29
N SER A 359 12.96 -8.45 13.74
CA SER A 359 14.36 -8.26 14.10
C SER A 359 15.14 -7.81 12.89
N TYR A 360 16.34 -7.28 13.13
CA TYR A 360 17.23 -6.78 12.09
C TYR A 360 18.65 -7.24 12.40
N ASP A 361 19.30 -7.82 11.41
CA ASP A 361 20.75 -7.95 11.38
C ASP A 361 21.29 -7.44 10.05
N SER A 362 22.61 -7.29 10.01
CA SER A 362 23.27 -6.77 8.83
C SER A 362 24.66 -7.31 8.70
N GLN A 363 25.08 -7.48 7.46
CA GLN A 363 26.46 -7.79 7.13
C GLN A 363 26.90 -7.08 5.85
N ASP A 364 28.17 -6.72 5.82
CA ASP A 364 28.79 -6.15 4.62
C ASP A 364 29.36 -7.24 3.74
N LEU A 365 29.09 -7.10 2.45
CA LEU A 365 29.47 -8.03 1.39
C LEU A 365 30.51 -7.38 0.48
N PRO A 366 31.53 -8.13 0.02
CA PRO A 366 32.49 -7.58 -0.93
C PRO A 366 31.83 -7.38 -2.31
N TYR A 367 31.82 -6.15 -2.82
CA TYR A 367 31.41 -5.85 -4.19
C TYR A 367 32.51 -6.25 -5.21
N THR A 368 32.68 -7.56 -5.40
CA THR A 368 33.70 -8.14 -6.28
C THR A 368 33.17 -9.37 -7.01
N GLY A 369 33.94 -9.91 -7.95
CA GLY A 369 33.61 -11.17 -8.62
C GLY A 369 32.25 -11.15 -9.33
N ASP A 370 31.42 -12.14 -9.05
CA ASP A 370 30.10 -12.29 -9.67
C ASP A 370 29.11 -11.21 -9.23
N ALA A 371 29.17 -10.73 -7.98
CA ALA A 371 28.30 -9.64 -7.49
C ALA A 371 28.51 -8.37 -8.34
N LYS A 372 29.77 -7.99 -8.56
CA LYS A 372 30.13 -6.88 -9.45
C LYS A 372 29.75 -7.16 -10.90
N ARG A 373 30.10 -8.33 -11.44
CA ARG A 373 29.84 -8.68 -12.85
C ARG A 373 28.34 -8.68 -13.17
N CYS A 374 27.50 -9.29 -12.33
CA CYS A 374 26.06 -9.38 -12.55
C CYS A 374 25.38 -8.02 -12.47
N TYR A 375 25.82 -7.15 -11.55
CA TYR A 375 25.36 -5.77 -11.48
C TYR A 375 25.73 -4.96 -12.74
N GLU A 376 27.01 -4.96 -13.15
CA GLU A 376 27.43 -4.22 -14.35
C GLU A 376 26.75 -4.73 -15.62
N LEU A 377 26.47 -6.04 -15.71
CA LEU A 377 25.73 -6.62 -16.83
C LEU A 377 24.24 -6.28 -16.82
N LEU A 378 23.62 -6.10 -15.64
CA LEU A 378 22.26 -5.60 -15.52
C LEU A 378 22.14 -4.22 -16.17
N LEU A 379 23.07 -3.30 -15.89
CA LEU A 379 23.07 -1.93 -16.42
C LEU A 379 23.11 -1.85 -17.96
N VAL A 380 23.69 -2.87 -18.61
CA VAL A 380 23.75 -2.97 -20.07
C VAL A 380 22.78 -4.00 -20.65
N ASN A 381 21.76 -4.37 -19.88
CA ASN A 381 20.71 -5.32 -20.22
C ASN A 381 21.24 -6.66 -20.78
N LYS A 382 22.22 -7.25 -20.08
CA LYS A 382 22.79 -8.56 -20.43
C LYS A 382 22.67 -9.54 -19.27
N SER A 383 22.30 -10.79 -19.57
CA SER A 383 22.28 -11.86 -18.58
C SER A 383 23.71 -12.22 -18.15
N CYS A 384 23.93 -12.35 -16.84
CA CYS A 384 25.18 -12.83 -16.27
C CYS A 384 25.25 -14.37 -16.19
N TYR A 385 24.13 -15.04 -16.43
CA TYR A 385 23.98 -16.50 -16.54
C TYR A 385 23.19 -16.87 -17.82
N PRO A 386 23.71 -16.55 -19.03
CA PRO A 386 22.99 -16.73 -20.28
C PRO A 386 22.59 -18.19 -20.55
N GLU A 387 23.31 -19.15 -19.98
CA GLU A 387 23.02 -20.57 -20.06
C GLU A 387 21.70 -20.98 -19.40
N LEU A 388 21.18 -20.17 -18.48
CA LEU A 388 19.91 -20.43 -17.78
C LEU A 388 18.69 -19.86 -18.52
N GLY A 389 18.90 -19.04 -19.55
CA GLY A 389 17.82 -18.46 -20.35
C GLY A 389 16.99 -17.37 -19.67
N TYR A 390 17.40 -16.91 -18.48
CA TYR A 390 16.75 -15.80 -17.78
C TYR A 390 17.17 -14.42 -18.36
N PRO A 391 16.27 -13.42 -18.30
CA PRO A 391 16.60 -12.05 -18.71
C PRO A 391 17.66 -11.42 -17.80
N ALA A 392 18.22 -10.28 -18.22
CA ALA A 392 19.20 -9.53 -17.44
C ALA A 392 18.67 -9.12 -16.06
N PHE A 393 17.36 -8.90 -15.94
CA PHE A 393 16.72 -8.51 -14.69
C PHE A 393 16.87 -9.56 -13.58
N ALA A 394 16.91 -10.85 -13.95
CA ALA A 394 17.14 -11.94 -13.01
C ALA A 394 18.61 -12.04 -12.52
N ASN A 395 19.52 -11.19 -13.01
CA ASN A 395 20.93 -11.26 -12.65
C ASN A 395 21.15 -11.18 -11.13
N LEU A 396 20.47 -10.23 -10.47
CA LEU A 396 20.61 -10.02 -9.04
C LEU A 396 20.00 -11.18 -8.26
N PHE A 397 18.80 -11.64 -8.64
CA PHE A 397 18.19 -12.83 -8.07
C PHE A 397 19.11 -14.05 -8.13
N LEU A 398 19.63 -14.37 -9.32
CA LEU A 398 20.45 -15.57 -9.56
C LEU A 398 21.81 -15.52 -8.84
N GLN A 399 22.41 -14.34 -8.77
CA GLN A 399 23.67 -14.15 -8.05
C GLN A 399 23.45 -14.30 -6.54
N ASN A 400 22.46 -13.61 -5.99
CA ASN A 400 22.23 -13.60 -4.56
C ASN A 400 21.61 -14.91 -4.04
N LYS A 401 20.97 -15.69 -4.90
CA LYS A 401 20.59 -17.09 -4.58
C LYS A 401 21.80 -17.92 -4.09
N LYS A 402 23.00 -17.65 -4.61
CA LYS A 402 24.24 -18.35 -4.18
C LYS A 402 24.75 -17.88 -2.83
N GLU A 403 24.33 -16.70 -2.39
CA GLU A 403 24.70 -16.11 -1.11
C GLU A 403 23.73 -16.50 0.00
N LEU A 404 22.53 -17.02 -0.30
CA LEU A 404 21.51 -17.32 0.71
C LEU A 404 22.01 -18.18 1.87
N ALA A 405 22.81 -19.22 1.64
CA ALA A 405 23.34 -20.05 2.73
C ALA A 405 24.26 -19.27 3.70
N ARG A 406 24.76 -18.11 3.29
CA ARG A 406 25.60 -17.20 4.06
C ARG A 406 24.79 -16.03 4.65
N THR A 407 23.69 -15.64 4.02
CA THR A 407 22.85 -14.53 4.49
C THR A 407 21.77 -15.03 5.44
N GLN A 408 21.12 -16.14 5.09
CA GLN A 408 20.13 -16.84 5.93
C GLN A 408 20.82 -17.70 7.00
N ASP A 409 21.40 -17.02 8.00
CA ASP A 409 22.32 -17.61 8.98
C ASP A 409 21.75 -17.71 10.40
N ASP A 410 20.46 -17.41 10.61
CA ASP A 410 19.86 -17.44 11.93
C ASP A 410 19.79 -18.86 12.54
N GLN A 411 19.91 -19.92 11.73
CA GLN A 411 19.76 -21.33 12.09
C GLN A 411 18.33 -21.70 12.53
N GLY A 412 17.31 -21.08 11.92
CA GLY A 412 15.90 -21.31 12.21
C GLY A 412 15.44 -20.71 13.54
N LYS A 413 15.99 -19.55 13.91
CA LYS A 413 15.58 -18.81 15.12
C LYS A 413 14.33 -17.96 14.87
N VAL A 414 14.06 -17.59 13.63
CA VAL A 414 12.85 -16.92 13.20
C VAL A 414 12.05 -17.78 12.21
N ASP A 415 10.78 -17.45 12.03
CA ASP A 415 9.88 -18.16 11.11
C ASP A 415 10.17 -17.77 9.65
N TYR A 416 10.70 -16.56 9.42
CA TYR A 416 11.04 -16.04 8.11
C TYR A 416 12.20 -15.05 8.18
N GLU A 417 13.20 -15.24 7.33
CA GLU A 417 14.24 -14.26 7.05
C GLU A 417 13.97 -13.65 5.67
N LEU A 418 13.87 -12.32 5.62
CA LEU A 418 13.77 -11.55 4.39
C LEU A 418 15.17 -11.09 3.98
N PRO A 419 15.75 -11.64 2.90
CA PRO A 419 17.03 -11.16 2.39
C PRO A 419 16.84 -9.79 1.71
N ILE A 420 17.57 -8.81 2.21
CA ILE A 420 17.65 -7.46 1.67
C ILE A 420 19.06 -7.26 1.14
N PHE A 421 19.23 -6.93 -0.14
CA PHE A 421 20.53 -6.71 -0.77
C PHE A 421 20.68 -5.26 -1.21
N ASN A 422 21.54 -4.52 -0.50
CA ASN A 422 21.86 -3.14 -0.83
C ASN A 422 23.13 -3.08 -1.67
N TYR A 423 23.10 -2.37 -2.79
CA TYR A 423 24.25 -2.14 -3.66
C TYR A 423 24.70 -0.69 -3.55
N ALA A 424 25.72 -0.46 -2.73
CA ALA A 424 26.39 0.83 -2.63
C ALA A 424 27.55 0.87 -3.62
N VAL A 425 27.36 1.52 -4.76
CA VAL A 425 28.29 1.45 -5.90
C VAL A 425 29.08 2.76 -6.08
N PRO A 426 30.27 2.70 -6.71
CA PRO A 426 31.05 3.90 -7.01
C PRO A 426 30.27 4.95 -7.84
N PRO A 427 30.60 6.24 -7.73
CA PRO A 427 29.91 7.32 -8.46
C PRO A 427 29.92 7.20 -9.99
N GLU A 428 30.90 6.49 -10.55
CA GLU A 428 30.99 6.25 -12.00
C GLU A 428 30.02 5.18 -12.53
N LEU A 429 29.35 4.43 -11.65
CA LEU A 429 28.34 3.44 -12.03
C LEU A 429 26.94 4.01 -11.83
N ASP A 430 26.10 3.79 -12.84
CA ASP A 430 24.68 4.07 -12.76
C ASP A 430 23.98 3.11 -11.79
N THR A 431 22.81 3.55 -11.31
CA THR A 431 21.87 2.73 -10.54
C THR A 431 20.63 2.48 -11.39
N PRO A 432 20.11 1.24 -11.42
CA PRO A 432 18.93 0.94 -12.24
C PRO A 432 17.65 1.58 -11.69
N ALA A 433 17.59 1.80 -10.37
CA ALA A 433 16.42 2.23 -9.60
C ALA A 433 16.87 2.78 -8.24
N LEU A 434 15.92 3.19 -7.39
CA LEU A 434 16.16 3.32 -5.95
C LEU A 434 16.10 1.93 -5.29
N GLY A 435 15.05 1.16 -5.59
CA GLY A 435 14.87 -0.20 -5.11
C GLY A 435 13.89 -1.03 -5.94
N PHE A 436 13.72 -2.30 -5.56
CA PHE A 436 12.57 -3.12 -5.94
C PHE A 436 12.47 -4.38 -5.04
N ALA A 437 11.25 -4.80 -4.73
CA ALA A 437 10.94 -6.15 -4.25
C ALA A 437 10.72 -7.11 -5.42
N ASP A 438 11.51 -8.19 -5.45
CA ASP A 438 11.65 -9.06 -6.63
C ASP A 438 10.82 -10.34 -6.54
N ASP A 439 10.39 -10.82 -7.70
CA ASP A 439 9.80 -12.14 -7.87
C ASP A 439 10.87 -13.23 -7.73
N ASN A 440 10.48 -14.36 -7.17
CA ASN A 440 11.23 -15.59 -7.28
C ASN A 440 11.07 -16.12 -8.70
N TYR A 441 12.12 -16.03 -9.51
CA TYR A 441 12.07 -16.45 -10.92
C TYR A 441 11.78 -17.95 -11.12
N GLU A 442 11.83 -18.75 -10.06
CA GLU A 442 11.51 -20.17 -10.10
C GLU A 442 10.04 -20.45 -9.83
N ASP A 443 9.34 -19.63 -9.06
CA ASP A 443 7.95 -19.94 -8.68
C ASP A 443 7.04 -18.71 -8.47
N GLY A 444 7.48 -17.51 -8.84
CA GLY A 444 6.74 -16.27 -8.82
C GLY A 444 6.25 -15.77 -7.46
N THR A 445 6.73 -16.33 -6.33
CA THR A 445 6.50 -15.70 -5.01
C THR A 445 7.41 -14.50 -4.83
N GLN A 446 7.12 -13.63 -3.86
CA GLN A 446 8.10 -12.65 -3.41
C GLN A 446 9.41 -13.35 -2.95
N SER A 447 10.57 -12.78 -3.29
CA SER A 447 11.89 -13.36 -3.01
C SER A 447 12.74 -12.46 -2.12
N TYR A 448 13.39 -11.45 -2.69
CA TYR A 448 14.35 -10.55 -2.06
C TYR A 448 13.94 -9.10 -2.28
N VAL A 449 14.50 -8.23 -1.44
CA VAL A 449 14.46 -6.78 -1.65
C VAL A 449 15.82 -6.30 -2.13
N PHE A 450 15.85 -5.48 -3.17
CA PHE A 450 17.06 -4.84 -3.68
C PHE A 450 16.99 -3.34 -3.51
N ASN A 451 18.08 -2.73 -3.04
CA ASN A 451 18.20 -1.27 -2.93
C ASN A 451 19.53 -0.81 -3.54
N PHE A 452 19.56 0.39 -4.08
CA PHE A 452 20.72 0.93 -4.79
C PHE A 452 21.12 2.28 -4.23
N LEU A 453 22.42 2.51 -4.13
CA LEU A 453 22.97 3.76 -3.63
C LEU A 453 24.24 4.14 -4.40
N ASN A 454 24.32 5.40 -4.81
CA ASN A 454 25.54 6.03 -5.28
C ASN A 454 25.50 7.55 -4.96
N GLU A 455 26.52 8.30 -5.36
CA GLU A 455 26.59 9.75 -5.12
C GLU A 455 25.40 10.53 -5.72
N SER A 456 24.89 10.10 -6.88
CA SER A 456 23.78 10.79 -7.55
C SER A 456 22.46 10.62 -6.79
N ILE A 457 22.20 9.46 -6.20
CA ILE A 457 21.04 9.20 -5.34
C ILE A 457 21.09 10.06 -4.08
N ILE A 458 22.23 10.09 -3.38
CA ILE A 458 22.42 10.93 -2.19
C ILE A 458 22.26 12.41 -2.52
N THR A 459 22.85 12.86 -3.63
CA THR A 459 22.73 14.26 -4.08
C THR A 459 21.30 14.62 -4.46
N SER A 460 20.50 13.63 -4.89
CA SER A 460 19.07 13.79 -5.16
C SER A 460 18.21 13.80 -3.89
N GLY A 461 18.79 13.47 -2.72
CA GLY A 461 18.16 13.57 -1.41
C GLY A 461 17.57 12.26 -0.88
N TYR A 462 17.93 11.11 -1.45
CA TYR A 462 17.44 9.80 -1.00
C TYR A 462 18.55 9.04 -0.26
N GLY A 463 18.19 8.34 0.82
CA GLY A 463 19.02 7.32 1.44
C GLY A 463 18.43 5.91 1.33
N LEU A 464 19.04 4.94 2.02
CA LEU A 464 18.59 3.54 1.97
C LEU A 464 17.46 3.26 2.97
N THR A 465 17.32 4.04 4.04
CA THR A 465 16.32 3.78 5.09
C THR A 465 14.90 3.78 4.53
N THR A 466 14.54 4.84 3.81
CA THR A 466 13.19 5.02 3.26
C THR A 466 12.93 4.02 2.13
N THR A 467 13.94 3.77 1.29
CA THR A 467 13.90 2.75 0.24
C THR A 467 13.67 1.35 0.81
N ILE A 468 14.39 0.95 1.87
CA ILE A 468 14.20 -0.35 2.53
C ILE A 468 12.78 -0.50 3.08
N ILE A 469 12.22 0.54 3.70
CA ILE A 469 10.84 0.50 4.23
C ILE A 469 9.84 0.34 3.08
N HIS A 470 10.01 1.13 2.01
CA HIS A 470 9.17 1.09 0.81
C HIS A 470 9.15 -0.30 0.17
N GLU A 471 10.33 -0.85 -0.13
CA GLU A 471 10.43 -2.15 -0.80
C GLU A 471 10.02 -3.31 0.08
N THR A 472 10.32 -3.24 1.37
CA THR A 472 9.77 -4.24 2.30
C THR A 472 8.24 -4.14 2.35
N GLY A 473 7.66 -2.94 2.22
CA GLY A 473 6.22 -2.73 2.04
C GLY A 473 5.65 -3.52 0.85
N HIS A 474 6.31 -3.48 -0.30
CA HIS A 474 5.96 -4.34 -1.44
C HIS A 474 6.08 -5.82 -1.11
N HIS A 475 7.19 -6.25 -0.51
CA HIS A 475 7.42 -7.64 -0.13
C HIS A 475 6.35 -8.19 0.82
N LEU A 476 5.81 -7.32 1.70
CA LEU A 476 4.69 -7.63 2.59
C LEU A 476 3.33 -7.63 1.88
N GLY A 477 3.26 -7.12 0.65
CA GLY A 477 2.11 -7.20 -0.24
C GLY A 477 1.48 -5.85 -0.62
N LEU A 478 2.03 -4.70 -0.24
CA LEU A 478 1.46 -3.41 -0.63
C LEU A 478 1.73 -3.09 -2.11
N SER A 479 0.77 -2.41 -2.74
CA SER A 479 0.92 -1.80 -4.07
C SER A 479 1.26 -0.32 -3.91
N HIS A 480 1.79 0.32 -4.95
CA HIS A 480 1.80 1.77 -4.97
C HIS A 480 0.39 2.33 -5.04
N PRO A 481 0.16 3.57 -4.59
CA PRO A 481 -1.11 4.25 -4.80
C PRO A 481 -1.18 4.92 -6.19
N HIS A 482 -0.56 4.35 -7.21
CA HIS A 482 -0.68 4.79 -8.62
C HIS A 482 -0.71 3.63 -9.63
N ASP A 483 -0.48 2.39 -9.17
CA ASP A 483 -0.70 1.17 -9.94
C ASP A 483 -1.63 0.21 -9.18
N GLY A 484 -2.60 -0.38 -9.88
CA GLY A 484 -3.68 -1.07 -9.19
C GLY A 484 -4.48 -1.98 -10.08
N TYR A 485 -5.53 -2.55 -9.51
CA TYR A 485 -6.40 -3.50 -10.20
C TYR A 485 -7.86 -3.11 -10.09
N ASP A 486 -8.50 -2.80 -11.22
CA ASP A 486 -9.94 -2.57 -11.27
C ASP A 486 -10.66 -3.88 -11.52
N SER A 487 -11.18 -4.48 -10.45
CA SER A 487 -11.86 -5.79 -10.51
C SER A 487 -13.13 -5.81 -11.36
N THR A 488 -13.72 -4.64 -11.66
CA THR A 488 -14.91 -4.55 -12.52
C THR A 488 -14.56 -4.77 -13.99
N SER A 489 -13.42 -4.25 -14.46
CA SER A 489 -12.92 -4.50 -15.82
C SER A 489 -11.96 -5.69 -15.90
N GLY A 490 -11.41 -6.12 -14.76
CA GLY A 490 -10.42 -7.19 -14.69
C GLY A 490 -9.03 -6.76 -15.19
N VAL A 491 -8.71 -5.47 -15.07
CA VAL A 491 -7.49 -4.87 -15.63
C VAL A 491 -6.56 -4.41 -14.51
N ASP A 492 -5.31 -4.85 -14.60
CA ASP A 492 -4.18 -4.22 -13.91
C ASP A 492 -3.77 -2.97 -14.68
N PHE A 493 -3.67 -1.83 -13.99
CA PHE A 493 -3.41 -0.54 -14.60
C PHE A 493 -2.27 0.19 -13.88
N GLY A 494 -1.50 0.95 -14.65
CA GLY A 494 -0.50 1.90 -14.15
C GLY A 494 -0.88 3.34 -14.50
N PRO A 495 -0.04 4.31 -14.12
CA PRO A 495 -0.34 5.73 -14.28
C PRO A 495 0.14 6.28 -15.63
N SER A 496 -0.25 5.64 -16.74
CA SER A 496 0.03 6.08 -18.12
C SER A 496 -1.23 6.11 -18.98
N GLY A 497 -1.18 6.82 -20.12
CA GLY A 497 -2.24 6.82 -21.13
C GLY A 497 -3.63 7.11 -20.54
N ALA A 498 -4.58 6.18 -20.73
CA ALA A 498 -5.97 6.35 -20.27
C ALA A 498 -6.13 6.48 -18.74
N THR A 499 -5.13 6.07 -17.96
CA THR A 499 -5.12 6.10 -16.49
C THR A 499 -4.03 7.01 -15.92
N TYR A 500 -3.41 7.89 -16.71
CA TYR A 500 -2.36 8.82 -16.25
C TYR A 500 -2.71 9.58 -14.96
N PHE A 501 -3.98 10.00 -14.80
CA PHE A 501 -4.47 10.65 -13.58
C PHE A 501 -4.34 9.79 -12.29
N ALA A 502 -4.00 8.50 -12.38
CA ALA A 502 -3.78 7.63 -11.23
C ALA A 502 -2.60 8.08 -10.36
N TRP A 503 -1.65 8.86 -10.90
CA TRP A 503 -0.63 9.55 -10.11
C TRP A 503 -1.18 10.39 -8.95
N LEU A 504 -2.46 10.80 -9.00
CA LEU A 504 -3.12 11.51 -7.89
C LEU A 504 -3.23 10.68 -6.61
N GLY A 505 -3.12 9.35 -6.65
CA GLY A 505 -3.15 8.54 -5.43
C GLY A 505 -1.87 8.63 -4.60
N ASP A 506 -0.73 9.01 -5.21
CA ASP A 506 0.51 9.36 -4.47
C ASP A 506 0.31 10.51 -3.51
N TYR A 507 -0.76 11.30 -3.68
CA TYR A 507 -1.13 12.36 -2.76
C TYR A 507 -1.86 11.79 -1.55
N SER A 508 -1.19 10.87 -0.85
CA SER A 508 -1.63 10.20 0.37
C SER A 508 -0.46 10.03 1.34
N ASN A 509 -0.78 9.88 2.63
CA ASN A 509 0.19 9.74 3.72
C ASN A 509 0.74 8.32 3.80
N THR A 510 1.34 7.85 2.71
CA THR A 510 1.97 6.53 2.60
C THR A 510 3.40 6.62 2.09
N MET A 511 4.28 5.79 2.66
CA MET A 511 5.63 5.50 2.17
C MET A 511 5.59 4.89 0.77
N MET A 512 4.49 4.22 0.39
CA MET A 512 4.35 3.61 -0.93
C MET A 512 4.17 4.63 -2.06
N SER A 513 4.17 5.94 -1.78
CA SER A 513 4.01 6.98 -2.78
C SER A 513 5.36 7.41 -3.38
N TYR A 514 5.34 7.97 -4.59
CA TYR A 514 6.52 8.59 -5.21
C TYR A 514 6.61 10.09 -4.98
N ILE A 515 5.80 10.64 -4.08
CA ILE A 515 5.84 12.05 -3.73
C ILE A 515 6.87 12.33 -2.62
N ASP A 516 7.30 11.30 -1.89
CA ASP A 516 8.36 11.34 -0.86
C ASP A 516 8.14 12.43 0.20
N LEU A 517 6.87 12.61 0.57
CA LEU A 517 6.44 13.58 1.57
C LEU A 517 6.27 12.97 2.96
N ASN A 518 6.34 11.64 3.06
CA ASN A 518 6.24 10.91 4.30
C ASN A 518 6.93 9.55 4.22
N TRP A 519 7.17 8.98 5.39
CA TRP A 519 7.78 7.67 5.60
C TRP A 519 6.89 6.67 6.36
N ASP A 520 5.65 7.05 6.67
CA ASP A 520 4.66 6.23 7.35
C ASP A 520 3.87 5.30 6.42
N PHE A 521 3.33 4.21 6.95
CA PHE A 521 2.21 3.51 6.30
C PHE A 521 0.87 4.15 6.65
N SER A 522 0.08 4.50 5.63
CA SER A 522 -1.19 5.18 5.79
C SER A 522 -2.22 4.33 6.53
N GLN A 523 -3.29 4.96 7.01
CA GLN A 523 -4.44 4.25 7.56
C GLN A 523 -5.08 3.34 6.51
N PHE A 524 -4.99 3.67 5.22
CA PHE A 524 -5.48 2.83 4.13
C PHE A 524 -4.63 1.58 3.94
N ASP A 525 -3.30 1.70 4.01
CA ASP A 525 -2.37 0.56 3.95
C ASP A 525 -2.62 -0.40 5.11
N ARG A 526 -2.73 0.12 6.33
CA ARG A 526 -3.00 -0.68 7.54
C ARG A 526 -4.35 -1.38 7.46
N ASP A 527 -5.39 -0.68 6.99
CA ASP A 527 -6.71 -1.29 6.81
C ASP A 527 -6.70 -2.41 5.76
N ASN A 528 -6.06 -2.18 4.61
CA ASN A 528 -5.95 -3.19 3.56
C ASN A 528 -5.14 -4.39 4.04
N MET A 529 -3.98 -4.16 4.66
CA MET A 529 -3.14 -5.21 5.23
C MET A 529 -3.91 -6.07 6.25
N ASP A 530 -4.61 -5.45 7.21
CA ASP A 530 -5.41 -6.18 8.19
C ASP A 530 -6.53 -7.01 7.52
N ARG A 531 -7.17 -6.50 6.45
CA ARG A 531 -8.18 -7.26 5.69
C ARG A 531 -7.56 -8.45 4.94
N PHE A 532 -6.46 -8.22 4.23
CA PHE A 532 -5.76 -9.27 3.49
C PHE A 532 -5.29 -10.38 4.44
N GLN A 533 -4.66 -9.99 5.55
CA GLN A 533 -4.20 -10.93 6.57
C GLN A 533 -5.36 -11.67 7.27
N THR A 534 -6.51 -11.02 7.44
CA THR A 534 -7.72 -11.71 7.92
C THR A 534 -8.15 -12.82 6.96
N ALA A 535 -8.07 -12.57 5.66
CA ALA A 535 -8.43 -13.54 4.63
C ALA A 535 -7.44 -14.70 4.56
N ALA A 536 -6.14 -14.41 4.50
CA ALA A 536 -5.07 -15.41 4.48
C ALA A 536 -5.11 -16.32 5.73
N ARG A 537 -5.33 -15.75 6.93
CA ARG A 537 -5.47 -16.55 8.17
C ARG A 537 -6.71 -17.43 8.16
N ASN A 538 -7.80 -17.00 7.55
CA ASN A 538 -9.02 -17.80 7.41
C ASN A 538 -8.81 -18.96 6.42
N GLU A 539 -8.15 -18.72 5.29
CA GLU A 539 -7.77 -19.77 4.34
C GLU A 539 -6.91 -20.84 5.01
N ALA A 540 -5.80 -20.43 5.65
CA ALA A 540 -4.91 -21.35 6.36
C ALA A 540 -5.65 -22.15 7.45
N ALA A 541 -6.59 -21.52 8.17
CA ALA A 541 -7.41 -22.20 9.17
C ALA A 541 -8.37 -23.22 8.54
N ASN A 542 -9.00 -22.91 7.41
CA ASN A 542 -9.88 -23.84 6.71
C ASN A 542 -9.11 -25.06 6.18
N ASP A 543 -7.94 -24.84 5.58
CA ASP A 543 -7.12 -25.92 5.05
C ASP A 543 -6.65 -26.87 6.15
N LEU A 544 -6.13 -26.32 7.25
CA LEU A 544 -5.66 -27.11 8.38
C LEU A 544 -6.82 -27.83 9.10
N ALA A 545 -8.00 -27.21 9.16
CA ALA A 545 -9.21 -27.85 9.70
C ALA A 545 -9.62 -29.09 8.90
N ALA A 546 -9.48 -29.06 7.56
CA ALA A 546 -9.75 -30.25 6.74
C ALA A 546 -8.75 -31.38 7.04
N LYS A 547 -7.47 -31.06 7.24
CA LYS A 547 -6.47 -32.05 7.65
C LYS A 547 -6.79 -32.66 9.01
N ALA A 548 -7.17 -31.83 9.98
CA ALA A 548 -7.57 -32.28 11.31
C ALA A 548 -8.75 -33.26 11.25
N LEU A 549 -9.77 -32.96 10.43
CA LEU A 549 -10.96 -33.81 10.26
C LEU A 549 -10.68 -35.10 9.47
N ALA A 550 -9.65 -35.12 8.63
CA ALA A 550 -9.21 -36.31 7.90
C ALA A 550 -8.23 -37.19 8.70
N ALA A 551 -7.72 -36.70 9.83
CA ALA A 551 -6.69 -37.37 10.60
C ALA A 551 -7.22 -38.61 11.37
N PRO A 552 -6.36 -39.56 11.76
CA PRO A 552 -6.77 -40.80 12.42
C PRO A 552 -7.47 -40.60 13.77
N ARG A 553 -7.28 -39.44 14.41
CA ARG A 553 -7.90 -39.07 15.70
C ARG A 553 -8.70 -37.77 15.58
N ALA A 554 -9.40 -37.59 14.46
CA ALA A 554 -10.18 -36.39 14.15
C ALA A 554 -11.10 -35.94 15.29
N GLU A 555 -11.66 -36.87 16.06
CA GLU A 555 -12.53 -36.59 17.21
C GLU A 555 -11.86 -35.72 18.28
N ARG A 556 -10.53 -35.75 18.36
CA ARG A 556 -9.75 -34.95 19.32
C ARG A 556 -9.67 -33.47 18.92
N ALA A 557 -9.92 -33.12 17.67
CA ALA A 557 -9.95 -31.72 17.24
C ALA A 557 -11.32 -31.06 17.40
N HIS A 558 -12.36 -31.82 17.76
CA HIS A 558 -13.74 -31.34 17.66
C HIS A 558 -14.06 -30.14 18.55
N ASP A 559 -13.46 -30.03 19.74
CA ASP A 559 -13.72 -28.93 20.66
C ASP A 559 -12.99 -27.65 20.21
N GLU A 560 -11.74 -27.79 19.75
CA GLU A 560 -10.93 -26.73 19.16
C GLU A 560 -11.57 -26.20 17.89
N LEU A 561 -12.05 -27.06 16.99
CA LEU A 561 -12.75 -26.64 15.76
C LEU A 561 -14.04 -25.88 16.07
N ARG A 562 -14.79 -26.26 17.12
CA ARG A 562 -15.96 -25.49 17.58
C ARG A 562 -15.57 -24.12 18.12
N ARG A 563 -14.46 -24.04 18.86
CA ARG A 563 -13.95 -22.76 19.39
C ARG A 563 -13.44 -21.85 18.28
N ALA A 564 -12.70 -22.40 17.32
CA ALA A 564 -12.20 -21.68 16.15
C ALA A 564 -13.36 -21.16 15.28
N ASP A 565 -14.42 -21.94 15.10
CA ASP A 565 -15.64 -21.51 14.40
C ASP A 565 -16.26 -20.25 15.04
N LEU A 566 -16.35 -20.22 16.37
CA LEU A 566 -16.85 -19.07 17.11
C LEU A 566 -15.92 -17.84 16.96
N LEU A 567 -14.60 -18.03 17.03
CA LEU A 567 -13.62 -16.97 16.84
C LEU A 567 -13.69 -16.38 15.43
N LEU A 568 -13.82 -17.20 14.39
CA LEU A 568 -14.00 -16.74 13.01
C LEU A 568 -15.33 -16.00 12.83
N GLY A 569 -16.39 -16.42 13.52
CA GLY A 569 -17.63 -15.67 13.61
C GLY A 569 -17.44 -14.28 14.22
N LEU A 570 -16.61 -14.15 15.26
CA LEU A 570 -16.25 -12.85 15.84
C LEU A 570 -15.37 -12.02 14.90
N ALA A 571 -14.44 -12.62 14.17
CA ALA A 571 -13.61 -11.95 13.17
C ALA A 571 -14.48 -11.36 12.05
N LYS A 572 -15.41 -12.15 11.50
CA LYS A 572 -16.41 -11.69 10.51
C LYS A 572 -17.26 -10.53 11.04
N ASN A 573 -17.63 -10.56 12.33
CA ASN A 573 -18.35 -9.46 12.97
C ASN A 573 -17.50 -8.19 13.17
N ALA A 574 -16.19 -8.33 13.43
CA ALA A 574 -15.27 -7.20 13.54
C ALA A 574 -15.04 -6.55 12.17
N LEU A 575 -14.83 -7.36 11.13
CA LEU A 575 -14.75 -6.93 9.73
C LEU A 575 -16.01 -6.14 9.33
N ALA A 576 -17.20 -6.66 9.64
CA ALA A 576 -18.48 -5.98 9.37
C ALA A 576 -18.67 -4.66 10.14
N ARG A 577 -17.91 -4.43 11.22
CA ARG A 577 -17.88 -3.16 11.96
C ARG A 577 -16.74 -2.24 11.52
N HIS A 578 -15.90 -2.68 10.58
CA HIS A 578 -14.71 -1.99 10.07
C HIS A 578 -13.64 -1.78 11.16
N ASP A 579 -13.56 -2.75 12.07
CA ASP A 579 -12.52 -2.89 13.07
C ASP A 579 -11.53 -3.96 12.59
N TYR A 580 -10.70 -3.58 11.62
CA TYR A 580 -9.87 -4.52 10.85
C TYR A 580 -8.76 -5.14 11.69
N SER A 581 -8.13 -4.36 12.58
CA SER A 581 -7.14 -4.88 13.52
C SER A 581 -7.74 -5.96 14.44
N ALA A 582 -8.97 -5.77 14.95
CA ALA A 582 -9.65 -6.81 15.71
C ALA A 582 -10.02 -8.02 14.84
N ALA A 583 -10.43 -7.81 13.58
CA ALA A 583 -10.72 -8.89 12.65
C ALA A 583 -9.47 -9.77 12.41
N TYR A 584 -8.32 -9.15 12.14
CA TYR A 584 -7.06 -9.85 11.96
C TYR A 584 -6.64 -10.58 13.24
N ALA A 585 -6.71 -9.92 14.40
CA ALA A 585 -6.36 -10.54 15.68
C ALA A 585 -7.20 -11.80 16.00
N LEU A 586 -8.49 -11.77 15.66
CA LEU A 586 -9.41 -12.90 15.87
C LEU A 586 -9.20 -14.00 14.82
N ALA A 587 -8.87 -13.65 13.58
CA ALA A 587 -8.51 -14.62 12.54
C ALA A 587 -7.20 -15.33 12.88
N SER A 588 -6.18 -14.62 13.39
CA SER A 588 -4.95 -15.25 13.90
C SER A 588 -5.26 -16.22 15.05
N GLN A 589 -6.09 -15.84 16.01
CA GLN A 589 -6.50 -16.74 17.09
C GLN A 589 -7.29 -17.96 16.58
N THR A 590 -8.11 -17.78 15.55
CA THR A 590 -8.81 -18.89 14.88
C THR A 590 -7.79 -19.90 14.36
N TYR A 591 -6.80 -19.44 13.60
CA TYR A 591 -5.74 -20.29 13.06
C TYR A 591 -4.99 -21.04 14.18
N SER A 592 -4.52 -20.36 15.22
CA SER A 592 -3.79 -20.99 16.33
C SER A 592 -4.61 -22.08 17.04
N VAL A 593 -5.93 -21.88 17.20
CA VAL A 593 -6.81 -22.90 17.79
C VAL A 593 -7.03 -24.09 16.85
N VAL A 594 -7.16 -23.85 15.54
CA VAL A 594 -7.22 -24.96 14.57
C VAL A 594 -5.93 -25.76 14.57
N GLU A 595 -4.79 -25.08 14.65
CA GLU A 595 -3.47 -25.70 14.72
C GLU A 595 -3.33 -26.61 15.95
N GLU A 596 -3.77 -26.14 17.12
CA GLU A 596 -3.85 -26.95 18.35
C GLU A 596 -4.71 -28.21 18.11
N GLY A 597 -5.91 -28.06 17.55
CA GLY A 597 -6.79 -29.19 17.23
C GLY A 597 -6.17 -30.18 16.24
N ALA A 598 -5.50 -29.69 15.19
CA ALA A 598 -4.83 -30.52 14.21
C ALA A 598 -3.71 -31.36 14.84
N LYS A 599 -2.88 -30.75 15.70
CA LYS A 599 -1.85 -31.45 16.48
C LYS A 599 -2.47 -32.53 17.37
N GLN A 600 -3.57 -32.23 18.05
CA GLN A 600 -4.30 -33.21 18.89
C GLN A 600 -4.86 -34.39 18.07
N ALA A 601 -5.34 -34.13 16.85
CA ALA A 601 -5.80 -35.15 15.91
C ALA A 601 -4.66 -35.99 15.30
N GLY A 602 -3.41 -35.57 15.48
CA GLY A 602 -2.22 -36.27 14.97
C GLY A 602 -1.77 -35.82 13.59
N VAL A 603 -2.14 -34.62 13.17
CA VAL A 603 -1.53 -33.97 12.01
C VAL A 603 -0.14 -33.49 12.39
N ASP A 604 0.86 -33.85 11.59
CA ASP A 604 2.18 -33.22 11.62
C ASP A 604 2.08 -31.89 10.88
N VAL A 605 1.90 -30.81 11.65
CA VAL A 605 1.68 -29.46 11.10
C VAL A 605 2.94 -29.00 10.36
N ASP A 606 4.12 -29.23 10.91
CA ASP A 606 5.39 -28.79 10.33
C ASP A 606 5.64 -29.48 8.98
N ALA A 607 5.39 -30.79 8.90
CA ALA A 607 5.48 -31.52 7.63
C ALA A 607 4.43 -31.04 6.61
N TYR A 608 3.21 -30.72 7.05
CA TYR A 608 2.16 -30.18 6.18
C TYR A 608 2.52 -28.81 5.60
N ILE A 609 3.11 -27.94 6.41
CA ILE A 609 3.62 -26.63 5.99
C ILE A 609 4.64 -26.82 4.87
N ASP A 610 5.62 -27.69 5.11
CA ASP A 610 6.68 -28.01 4.15
C ASP A 610 6.16 -28.58 2.83
N ASP A 611 5.17 -29.47 2.90
CA ASP A 611 4.56 -30.08 1.71
C ASP A 611 3.71 -29.06 0.93
N THR A 612 2.98 -28.18 1.62
CA THR A 612 2.21 -27.11 0.99
C THR A 612 3.14 -26.16 0.25
N ARG A 613 4.25 -25.73 0.88
CA ARG A 613 5.27 -24.89 0.25
C ARG A 613 5.79 -25.51 -1.05
N LYS A 614 6.13 -26.81 -1.03
CA LYS A 614 6.61 -27.54 -2.21
C LYS A 614 5.54 -27.67 -3.29
N ALA A 615 4.28 -27.90 -2.89
CA ALA A 615 3.17 -28.04 -3.83
C ALA A 615 2.87 -26.72 -4.55
N THR A 616 2.79 -25.61 -3.82
CA THR A 616 2.55 -24.30 -4.43
C THR A 616 3.72 -23.90 -5.33
N ALA A 617 4.96 -24.16 -4.93
CA ALA A 617 6.13 -23.95 -5.78
C ALA A 617 6.05 -24.77 -7.10
N ALA A 618 5.62 -26.03 -7.02
CA ALA A 618 5.50 -26.91 -8.18
C ALA A 618 4.35 -26.51 -9.13
N GLU A 619 3.23 -25.97 -8.62
CA GLU A 619 2.13 -25.47 -9.44
C GLU A 619 2.54 -24.21 -10.21
N ARG A 620 3.31 -23.33 -9.58
CA ARG A 620 3.78 -22.06 -10.17
C ARG A 620 4.89 -22.26 -11.19
N ASN A 621 5.78 -23.23 -10.99
CA ASN A 621 6.75 -23.69 -11.99
C ASN A 621 6.11 -24.19 -13.32
N ARG A 622 4.82 -24.54 -13.31
CA ARG A 622 4.09 -24.95 -14.54
C ARG A 622 3.58 -23.76 -15.34
N ALA A 623 3.42 -22.59 -14.73
CA ALA A 623 3.20 -21.36 -15.45
C ALA A 623 4.49 -21.00 -16.19
N LYS A 624 4.41 -20.67 -17.49
CA LYS A 624 5.61 -20.30 -18.25
C LYS A 624 6.18 -19.02 -17.63
N ALA A 625 7.49 -19.02 -17.36
CA ALA A 625 8.22 -17.84 -16.92
C ALA A 625 7.95 -16.67 -17.89
N HIS A 626 7.17 -15.70 -17.44
CA HIS A 626 7.11 -14.38 -18.06
C HIS A 626 8.11 -13.47 -17.36
N PRO A 627 8.62 -12.44 -18.07
CA PRO A 627 9.47 -11.43 -17.45
C PRO A 627 8.59 -10.52 -16.60
N SER A 628 8.18 -10.96 -15.41
CA SER A 628 7.79 -10.02 -14.37
C SER A 628 9.10 -9.56 -13.73
N GLY A 629 9.46 -8.35 -14.09
CA GLY A 629 10.76 -7.78 -13.82
C GLY A 629 10.75 -6.29 -14.07
N ALA A 630 9.63 -5.66 -13.77
CA ALA A 630 9.57 -4.22 -13.73
C ALA A 630 10.38 -3.78 -12.52
N LEU A 631 11.31 -2.85 -12.73
CA LEU A 631 11.82 -2.05 -11.63
C LEU A 631 10.60 -1.33 -11.05
N VAL A 632 10.35 -1.59 -9.79
CA VAL A 632 9.16 -1.09 -9.12
C VAL A 632 9.46 0.36 -8.75
N ASP A 633 10.44 0.61 -7.87
CA ASP A 633 10.86 1.95 -7.45
C ASP A 633 11.95 2.58 -8.32
N THR A 634 11.53 3.29 -9.36
CA THR A 634 12.42 3.88 -10.36
C THR A 634 12.56 5.40 -10.25
N LEU A 635 13.72 5.89 -10.71
CA LEU A 635 13.91 7.27 -11.14
C LEU A 635 13.52 7.41 -12.62
N GLU A 636 12.29 7.01 -12.97
CA GLU A 636 11.82 7.10 -14.34
C GLU A 636 11.76 8.54 -14.86
N PRO A 637 12.20 8.81 -16.11
CA PRO A 637 12.10 10.13 -16.71
C PRO A 637 10.64 10.61 -16.70
N GLY A 638 10.36 11.76 -16.09
CA GLY A 638 9.01 12.34 -16.04
C GLY A 638 8.14 11.84 -14.88
N GLY A 639 8.56 10.77 -14.18
CA GLY A 639 7.91 10.32 -12.96
C GLY A 639 8.13 11.28 -11.78
N PRO A 640 7.28 11.24 -10.73
CA PRO A 640 7.36 12.22 -9.64
C PRO A 640 8.76 12.35 -9.02
N ARG A 641 9.50 11.26 -8.82
CA ARG A 641 10.84 11.24 -8.17
C ARG A 641 11.94 11.96 -8.95
N THR A 642 11.82 12.07 -10.27
CA THR A 642 12.80 12.74 -11.13
C THR A 642 12.48 14.20 -11.38
N LEU A 643 11.25 14.64 -11.09
CA LEU A 643 10.84 16.02 -11.31
C LEU A 643 11.42 16.95 -10.23
N PRO A 644 11.92 18.13 -10.63
CA PRO A 644 12.59 19.08 -9.74
C PRO A 644 11.65 19.78 -8.74
#